data_AF-A0A940BH62-F1
#
_entry.id   AF-A0A940BH62-F1
#
_cell.length_a   1.000
_cell.length_b   1.000
_cell.length_c   1.000
_cell.angle_alpha   90.00
_cell.angle_beta   90.00
_cell.angle_gamma   90.00
#
_symmetry.space_group_name_H-M   'P 1'
#
loop_
_entity.id
_entity.type
_entity.pdbx_description
1 polymer ?
#
loop_
_entity_poly.entity_id
_entity_poly.type
_entity_poly.pdbx_seq_one_letter_code
_entity_poly.pdbx_strand_id
1 'polypeptide(L)'
;MNKKLVALSLAGLFALSASAAVECSDIIRQVQKGKFEDALKSRSKIANKLTDSKEKLLFDISECMLYNSPKYAKYNPVKAYKLYVNISYSDYLYDKKVMDALRENKMTIESLCESIERNLMKYAKDKGTVEAYDEIIGVCQGCSYLSDAKAQKETLIFNSYLKNATVKDVEKFLADYPDSPKRASAIRLRDSLAFVGLAPTADAYTQYLSMYPKSHWVPVIQSKLEKIAYEEAKQKDNINTYAKYIATYPENTKKVADFQEKIAKLEKSNSWLVPAKYDDIALVTDSAAGKSYYLVKENRAWGILGDDARKIVDAGYDEFGREIEHGYIAAKANGRWGVVEIASGRPVGGFDLASSSDMKPLSKQFIAVKKAGKWGLLSSDARLVIEPFMQGSLSAFNIRVLANGGVVMNSNGQLVIVDNAGNQLLNEQFDEVAWRVLGDVDSRFIKTRRGKKYGLINDRGEVMFNPEFDMQPYFDSDGIASVKNVLKEGWIDTTGRYLYFGQLSYFRDCGGTDKMIAYEVGGKIGFLSKVDDKKIPLVYNQLGDCFLNGLAKVLKDNRWLYINTDGNEVCSIPADGKAKMNYSANIIVVKNGKEFRLVSPTGASISLNGYDDVDMEASCGFLRVQKGGKWGAVDYTGREVVPATYDEMTKFCNCYSIVRKGGKYGLLYKTSVVLEPIYDKLVDGGHFFDINCNSYLEGKESNVYYIQSFQGPDNDKYVIFEGKILIKTKDEIRLDKPANKYTIVKLADMGIYSNTKTGLIDPKGKIIVKPMYQNITLMPGGDKYFIYTSLNTKKQGVLDEKGAEMTQAIADKIFSFDGNLIYLKNDGDKTCYTKKGVPVLPKGYDVDGRILKDKSTGKYGVMDDFGNIRLYPNFTKVAGTTSNTAIVVSNGKYGVVKY
;
A
#
# COMPACT_ATOMS: atom_id res chain seq x y z
N MET A 1 56.24 9.44 -103.45
CA MET A 1 57.44 8.66 -103.82
C MET A 1 58.66 9.21 -103.11
N ASN A 2 59.46 8.34 -102.49
CA ASN A 2 60.86 8.23 -102.85
C ASN A 2 61.20 6.72 -102.75
N LYS A 3 61.53 5.99 -103.82
CA LYS A 3 61.77 6.37 -105.23
C LYS A 3 61.34 5.23 -106.17
N LYS A 4 60.61 5.57 -107.26
CA LYS A 4 60.62 4.99 -108.63
C LYS A 4 59.24 5.18 -109.31
N LEU A 5 59.12 5.44 -110.62
CA LEU A 5 59.69 6.55 -111.42
C LEU A 5 58.90 6.65 -112.76
N VAL A 6 58.61 7.87 -113.24
CA VAL A 6 58.24 8.24 -114.65
C VAL A 6 56.91 7.67 -115.20
N ALA A 7 56.09 8.33 -116.04
CA ALA A 7 55.71 9.73 -116.36
C ALA A 7 54.50 9.62 -117.36
N LEU A 8 53.80 10.63 -117.90
CA LEU A 8 54.02 12.07 -118.12
C LEU A 8 52.62 12.77 -118.23
N SER A 9 52.57 14.09 -117.95
CA SER A 9 51.68 15.17 -118.49
C SER A 9 50.31 14.86 -119.18
N LEU A 10 49.24 15.68 -119.08
CA LEU A 10 49.15 17.13 -118.77
C LEU A 10 47.71 17.54 -118.36
N ALA A 11 47.57 18.62 -117.58
CA ALA A 11 46.41 19.53 -117.43
C ALA A 11 45.02 19.01 -116.92
N GLY A 12 44.54 19.58 -115.80
CA GLY A 12 43.16 19.38 -115.31
C GLY A 12 42.81 19.89 -113.89
N LEU A 13 42.71 21.21 -113.71
CA LEU A 13 42.05 22.00 -112.62
C LEU A 13 42.08 21.56 -111.13
N PHE A 14 42.63 22.47 -110.30
CA PHE A 14 42.24 22.89 -108.94
C PHE A 14 41.54 21.93 -107.94
N ALA A 15 42.25 21.57 -106.87
CA ALA A 15 41.72 21.51 -105.50
C ALA A 15 42.86 21.65 -104.46
N LEU A 16 42.77 22.63 -103.54
CA LEU A 16 43.70 22.71 -102.41
C LEU A 16 43.39 21.62 -101.38
N SER A 17 44.39 20.85 -100.95
CA SER A 17 44.25 19.92 -99.83
C SER A 17 44.33 20.68 -98.50
N ALA A 18 43.20 20.88 -97.85
CA ALA A 18 43.16 21.39 -96.48
C ALA A 18 43.73 20.34 -95.48
N SER A 19 44.32 20.80 -94.37
CA SER A 19 44.84 19.91 -93.31
C SER A 19 43.71 19.12 -92.64
N ALA A 20 43.99 17.95 -92.06
CA ALA A 20 42.97 17.13 -91.40
C ALA A 20 42.26 17.84 -90.22
N ALA A 21 42.92 18.79 -89.55
CA ALA A 21 42.25 19.73 -88.63
C ALA A 21 41.06 20.51 -89.25
N VAL A 22 41.13 20.86 -90.55
CA VAL A 22 40.02 21.50 -91.29
C VAL A 22 38.95 20.47 -91.64
N GLU A 23 39.31 19.24 -92.01
CA GLU A 23 38.33 18.16 -92.22
C GLU A 23 37.56 17.85 -90.91
N CYS A 24 38.21 17.84 -89.74
CA CYS A 24 37.55 17.73 -88.43
C CYS A 24 36.68 18.96 -88.09
N SER A 25 37.15 20.18 -88.39
CA SER A 25 36.39 21.43 -88.25
C SER A 25 35.11 21.42 -89.09
N ASP A 26 35.15 20.90 -90.32
CA ASP A 26 33.97 20.75 -91.16
C ASP A 26 33.01 19.65 -90.67
N ILE A 27 33.49 18.57 -90.05
CA ILE A 27 32.61 17.58 -89.40
C ILE A 27 31.85 18.24 -88.23
N ILE A 28 32.54 19.00 -87.36
CA ILE A 28 31.93 19.78 -86.28
C ILE A 28 30.82 20.70 -86.84
N ARG A 29 31.12 21.43 -87.91
CA ARG A 29 30.18 22.31 -88.62
C ARG A 29 28.99 21.58 -89.24
N GLN A 30 29.19 20.37 -89.77
CA GLN A 30 28.13 19.53 -90.33
C GLN A 30 27.19 19.02 -89.22
N VAL A 31 27.74 18.60 -88.07
CA VAL A 31 26.96 18.21 -86.89
C VAL A 31 26.13 19.38 -86.36
N GLN A 32 26.72 20.58 -86.22
CA GLN A 32 25.98 21.80 -85.83
C GLN A 32 24.81 22.13 -86.77
N LYS A 33 25.00 21.93 -88.09
CA LYS A 33 23.97 22.17 -89.11
C LYS A 33 22.95 21.02 -89.24
N GLY A 34 23.04 19.98 -88.40
CA GLY A 34 22.15 18.81 -88.44
C GLY A 34 22.37 17.88 -89.64
N LYS A 35 23.49 18.02 -90.35
CA LYS A 35 23.84 17.21 -91.54
C LYS A 35 24.54 15.91 -91.13
N PHE A 36 23.85 15.06 -90.39
CA PHE A 36 24.47 13.91 -89.72
C PHE A 36 24.99 12.83 -90.68
N GLU A 37 24.35 12.62 -91.83
CA GLU A 37 24.87 11.69 -92.84
C GLU A 37 26.16 12.18 -93.47
N ASP A 38 26.23 13.47 -93.79
CA ASP A 38 27.44 14.09 -94.34
C ASP A 38 28.56 14.00 -93.31
N ALA A 39 28.27 14.31 -92.04
CA ALA A 39 29.21 14.16 -90.93
C ALA A 39 29.73 12.72 -90.79
N LEU A 40 28.87 11.70 -90.92
CA LEU A 40 29.28 10.30 -90.88
C LEU A 40 30.14 9.89 -92.09
N LYS A 41 29.80 10.36 -93.30
CA LYS A 41 30.58 10.12 -94.53
C LYS A 41 31.96 10.79 -94.47
N SER A 42 32.02 12.03 -93.98
CA SER A 42 33.28 12.74 -93.72
C SER A 42 34.11 12.05 -92.63
N ARG A 43 33.47 11.60 -91.54
CA ARG A 43 34.13 10.90 -90.43
C ARG A 43 34.76 9.58 -90.86
N SER A 44 34.06 8.73 -91.64
CA SER A 44 34.60 7.44 -92.08
C SER A 44 35.79 7.57 -93.03
N LYS A 45 35.86 8.65 -93.82
CA LYS A 45 36.97 8.97 -94.73
C LYS A 45 38.29 9.27 -94.00
N ILE A 46 38.23 9.78 -92.77
CA ILE A 46 39.40 10.23 -91.98
C ILE A 46 39.73 9.37 -90.77
N ALA A 47 38.79 8.59 -90.21
CA ALA A 47 38.95 7.84 -88.96
C ALA A 47 40.21 6.97 -88.89
N ASN A 48 40.62 6.36 -90.01
CA ASN A 48 41.80 5.47 -90.09
C ASN A 48 43.09 6.19 -90.52
N LYS A 49 43.09 7.52 -90.60
CA LYS A 49 44.20 8.35 -91.10
C LYS A 49 44.77 9.34 -90.07
N LEU A 50 44.11 9.47 -88.92
CA LEU A 50 44.48 10.40 -87.86
C LEU A 50 45.64 9.84 -87.03
N THR A 51 46.80 10.49 -87.09
CA THR A 51 48.00 10.15 -86.30
C THR A 51 48.44 11.25 -85.34
N ASP A 52 47.95 12.49 -85.50
CA ASP A 52 48.17 13.60 -84.56
C ASP A 52 47.12 13.56 -83.43
N SER A 53 47.57 13.59 -82.17
CA SER A 53 46.70 13.54 -80.99
C SER A 53 45.71 14.70 -80.89
N LYS A 54 46.03 15.86 -81.48
CA LYS A 54 45.19 17.08 -81.51
C LYS A 54 44.06 16.94 -82.52
N GLU A 55 44.37 16.34 -83.67
CA GLU A 55 43.38 16.04 -84.71
C GLU A 55 42.44 14.92 -84.27
N LYS A 56 42.97 13.93 -83.53
CA LYS A 56 42.17 12.92 -82.82
C LYS A 56 41.26 13.55 -81.76
N LEU A 57 41.74 14.53 -80.99
CA LEU A 57 40.89 15.23 -80.02
C LEU A 57 39.74 16.01 -80.68
N LEU A 58 39.98 16.68 -81.81
CA LEU A 58 38.92 17.31 -82.60
C LEU A 58 37.93 16.29 -83.20
N PHE A 59 38.40 15.11 -83.60
CA PHE A 59 37.55 14.01 -84.03
C PHE A 59 36.67 13.48 -82.88
N ASP A 60 37.25 13.27 -81.70
CA ASP A 60 36.53 12.82 -80.51
C ASP A 60 35.49 13.88 -80.05
N ILE A 61 35.83 15.17 -80.12
CA ILE A 61 34.88 16.29 -79.92
C ILE A 61 33.72 16.21 -80.91
N SER A 62 34.00 15.96 -82.20
CA SER A 62 32.94 15.83 -83.22
C SER A 62 32.02 14.62 -82.96
N GLU A 63 32.56 13.51 -82.45
CA GLU A 63 31.77 12.33 -82.07
C GLU A 63 30.95 12.57 -80.80
N CYS A 64 31.52 13.25 -79.81
CA CYS A 64 30.83 13.71 -78.61
C CYS A 64 29.62 14.59 -78.98
N MET A 65 29.81 15.59 -79.86
CA MET A 65 28.73 16.43 -80.37
C MET A 65 27.66 15.64 -81.14
N LEU A 66 28.06 14.64 -81.93
CA LEU A 66 27.15 13.80 -82.69
C LEU A 66 26.23 12.99 -81.76
N TYR A 67 26.79 12.35 -80.73
CA TYR A 67 25.99 11.65 -79.70
C TYR A 67 25.16 12.61 -78.83
N ASN A 68 25.59 13.87 -78.69
CA ASN A 68 24.83 14.91 -77.98
C ASN A 68 23.74 15.59 -78.83
N SER A 69 23.55 15.22 -80.10
CA SER A 69 22.59 15.89 -80.99
C SER A 69 21.22 15.20 -80.99
N PRO A 70 20.13 15.78 -80.45
CA PRO A 70 18.84 15.08 -80.28
C PRO A 70 18.15 14.62 -81.57
N LYS A 71 18.54 15.19 -82.72
CA LYS A 71 18.04 14.80 -84.05
C LYS A 71 18.86 13.69 -84.72
N TYR A 72 19.95 13.23 -84.09
CA TYR A 72 20.78 12.15 -84.60
C TYR A 72 20.17 10.78 -84.27
N ALA A 73 20.13 9.87 -85.24
CA ALA A 73 19.49 8.55 -85.10
C ALA A 73 20.09 7.65 -84.00
N LYS A 74 21.31 7.93 -83.53
CA LYS A 74 21.94 7.25 -82.38
C LYS A 74 22.21 8.21 -81.22
N TYR A 75 21.39 9.25 -81.05
CA TYR A 75 21.45 10.20 -79.93
C TYR A 75 21.55 9.45 -78.59
N ASN A 76 22.56 9.80 -77.80
CA ASN A 76 22.81 9.20 -76.49
C ASN A 76 23.68 10.16 -75.67
N PRO A 77 23.07 11.05 -74.85
CA PRO A 77 23.82 12.05 -74.09
C PRO A 77 24.67 11.43 -72.98
N VAL A 78 24.31 10.24 -72.47
CA VAL A 78 25.13 9.46 -71.53
C VAL A 78 26.44 9.01 -72.19
N LYS A 79 26.39 8.53 -73.43
CA LYS A 79 27.58 8.21 -74.22
C LYS A 79 28.37 9.48 -74.58
N ALA A 80 27.68 10.58 -74.94
CA ALA A 80 28.32 11.85 -75.21
C ALA A 80 29.11 12.37 -74.00
N TYR A 81 28.56 12.27 -72.79
CA TYR A 81 29.26 12.66 -71.56
C TYR A 81 30.48 11.78 -71.27
N LYS A 82 30.39 10.46 -71.44
CA LYS A 82 31.54 9.56 -71.31
C LYS A 82 32.68 9.90 -72.28
N LEU A 83 32.34 10.35 -73.50
CA LEU A 83 33.33 10.87 -74.45
C LEU A 83 33.88 12.24 -74.02
N TYR A 84 33.03 13.14 -73.53
CA TYR A 84 33.43 14.45 -72.98
C TYR A 84 34.42 14.32 -71.82
N VAL A 85 34.22 13.36 -70.90
CA VAL A 85 35.16 13.09 -69.81
C VAL A 85 36.56 12.74 -70.35
N ASN A 86 36.65 11.90 -71.38
CA ASN A 86 37.94 11.57 -71.99
C ASN A 86 38.58 12.78 -72.70
N ILE A 87 37.76 13.66 -73.29
CA ILE A 87 38.20 14.91 -73.92
C ILE A 87 38.73 15.90 -72.88
N SER A 88 38.04 16.05 -71.74
CA SER A 88 38.39 17.04 -70.70
C SER A 88 39.70 16.73 -69.97
N TYR A 89 40.14 15.47 -69.97
CA TYR A 89 41.44 15.04 -69.44
C TYR A 89 42.57 14.96 -70.48
N SER A 90 42.37 15.48 -71.70
CA SER A 90 43.42 15.45 -72.73
C SER A 90 44.49 16.54 -72.51
N ASP A 91 45.77 16.14 -72.51
CA ASP A 91 46.92 17.05 -72.47
C ASP A 91 46.93 18.10 -73.60
N TYR A 92 46.16 17.86 -74.67
CA TYR A 92 46.09 18.70 -75.87
C TYR A 92 44.86 19.63 -75.90
N LEU A 93 44.03 19.65 -74.86
CA LEU A 93 42.74 20.37 -74.84
C LEU A 93 42.87 21.87 -75.11
N TYR A 94 43.93 22.50 -74.60
CA TYR A 94 44.22 23.92 -74.76
C TYR A 94 45.27 24.20 -75.86
N ASP A 95 45.60 23.22 -76.70
CA ASP A 95 46.49 23.44 -77.84
C ASP A 95 45.89 24.48 -78.80
N LYS A 96 46.73 25.39 -79.30
CA LYS A 96 46.31 26.47 -80.19
C LYS A 96 45.50 25.98 -81.39
N LYS A 97 45.86 24.86 -82.02
CA LYS A 97 45.11 24.32 -83.18
C LYS A 97 43.70 23.87 -82.81
N VAL A 98 43.54 23.26 -81.63
CA VAL A 98 42.23 22.80 -81.12
C VAL A 98 41.36 24.00 -80.77
N MET A 99 41.94 24.98 -80.07
CA MET A 99 41.24 26.20 -79.64
C MET A 99 40.84 27.11 -80.83
N ASP A 100 41.70 27.23 -81.85
CA ASP A 100 41.37 27.98 -83.07
C ASP A 100 40.21 27.30 -83.85
N ALA A 101 40.25 25.97 -84.02
CA ALA A 101 39.16 25.22 -84.68
C ALA A 101 37.81 25.26 -83.92
N LEU A 102 37.84 25.26 -82.58
CA LEU A 102 36.64 25.47 -81.77
C LEU A 102 36.10 26.90 -81.91
N ARG A 103 36.98 27.91 -81.91
CA ARG A 103 36.62 29.32 -82.08
C ARG A 103 36.01 29.60 -83.47
N GLU A 104 36.56 29.03 -84.53
CA GLU A 104 36.00 29.12 -85.89
C GLU A 104 34.57 28.56 -85.98
N ASN A 105 34.26 27.52 -85.21
CA ASN A 105 32.92 26.94 -85.12
C ASN A 105 32.07 27.55 -84.00
N LYS A 106 32.51 28.67 -83.39
CA LYS A 106 31.80 29.40 -82.33
C LYS A 106 31.46 28.52 -81.11
N MET A 107 32.39 27.67 -80.70
CA MET A 107 32.23 26.76 -79.55
C MET A 107 33.35 26.92 -78.52
N THR A 108 33.03 26.58 -77.27
CA THR A 108 33.98 26.32 -76.19
C THR A 108 33.72 24.93 -75.60
N ILE A 109 34.71 24.34 -74.93
CA ILE A 109 34.57 23.07 -74.20
C ILE A 109 33.52 23.18 -73.08
N GLU A 110 33.39 24.35 -72.44
CA GLU A 110 32.36 24.65 -71.45
C GLU A 110 30.96 24.62 -72.08
N SER A 111 30.77 25.30 -73.23
CA SER A 111 29.49 25.32 -73.95
C SER A 111 29.05 23.92 -74.42
N LEU A 112 30.02 23.05 -74.73
CA LEU A 112 29.78 21.65 -75.04
C LEU A 112 29.36 20.88 -73.78
N CYS A 113 30.07 21.04 -72.67
CA CYS A 113 29.72 20.44 -71.38
C CYS A 113 28.29 20.81 -70.96
N GLU A 114 27.98 22.10 -70.89
CA GLU A 114 26.63 22.58 -70.55
C GLU A 114 25.56 22.01 -71.49
N SER A 115 25.87 21.90 -72.79
CA SER A 115 24.93 21.33 -73.75
C SER A 115 24.69 19.84 -73.48
N ILE A 116 25.70 19.09 -73.05
CA ILE A 116 25.58 17.68 -72.67
C ILE A 116 24.81 17.58 -71.35
N GLU A 117 25.13 18.38 -70.34
CA GLU A 117 24.43 18.40 -69.06
C GLU A 117 22.94 18.72 -69.20
N ARG A 118 22.58 19.73 -70.00
CA ARG A 118 21.18 20.04 -70.34
C ARG A 118 20.48 18.86 -71.04
N ASN A 119 21.19 18.18 -71.96
CA ASN A 119 20.65 17.06 -72.73
C ASN A 119 20.55 15.76 -71.91
N LEU A 120 21.45 15.51 -70.96
CA LEU A 120 21.37 14.45 -69.96
C LEU A 120 20.11 14.61 -69.10
N MET A 121 19.92 15.80 -68.53
CA MET A 121 18.75 16.09 -67.71
C MET A 121 17.45 16.03 -68.51
N LYS A 122 17.48 16.50 -69.78
CA LYS A 122 16.34 16.33 -70.70
C LYS A 122 16.06 14.85 -70.99
N TYR A 123 17.07 14.03 -71.26
CA TYR A 123 16.92 12.61 -71.52
C TYR A 123 16.29 11.85 -70.34
N ALA A 124 16.66 12.16 -69.09
CA ALA A 124 16.02 11.58 -67.92
C ALA A 124 14.57 12.07 -67.74
N LYS A 125 14.28 13.35 -68.02
CA LYS A 125 12.92 13.92 -68.03
C LYS A 125 12.03 13.26 -69.09
N ASP A 126 12.52 13.12 -70.31
CA ASP A 126 11.78 12.55 -71.44
C ASP A 126 11.49 11.04 -71.24
N LYS A 127 12.38 10.30 -70.54
CA LYS A 127 12.13 8.91 -70.12
C LYS A 127 11.19 8.79 -68.92
N GLY A 128 11.31 9.67 -67.92
CA GLY A 128 10.42 9.73 -66.77
C GLY A 128 10.46 8.51 -65.81
N THR A 129 11.53 7.70 -65.82
CA THR A 129 11.68 6.53 -64.94
C THR A 129 12.82 6.69 -63.94
N VAL A 130 12.74 5.98 -62.80
CA VAL A 130 13.75 6.05 -61.72
C VAL A 130 15.13 5.63 -62.23
N GLU A 131 15.19 4.61 -63.07
CA GLU A 131 16.40 4.06 -63.68
C GLU A 131 17.08 5.06 -64.61
N ALA A 132 16.30 5.88 -65.33
CA ALA A 132 16.84 6.94 -66.20
C ALA A 132 17.48 8.08 -65.40
N TYR A 133 16.94 8.39 -64.21
CA TYR A 133 17.57 9.33 -63.30
C TYR A 133 18.79 8.73 -62.59
N ASP A 134 18.75 7.47 -62.19
CA ASP A 134 19.93 6.76 -61.65
C ASP A 134 21.07 6.70 -62.67
N GLU A 135 20.76 6.46 -63.95
CA GLU A 135 21.75 6.48 -65.04
C GLU A 135 22.48 7.84 -65.10
N ILE A 136 21.76 8.97 -65.12
CA ILE A 136 22.41 10.28 -65.19
C ILE A 136 23.05 10.74 -63.87
N ILE A 137 22.56 10.29 -62.72
CA ILE A 137 23.16 10.56 -61.40
C ILE A 137 24.50 9.79 -61.28
N GLY A 138 24.54 8.52 -61.71
CA GLY A 138 25.74 7.70 -61.68
C GLY A 138 26.85 8.17 -62.64
N VAL A 139 26.46 8.83 -63.75
CA VAL A 139 27.40 9.32 -64.78
C VAL A 139 28.25 10.51 -64.32
N CYS A 140 27.75 11.35 -63.40
CA CYS A 140 28.46 12.55 -62.97
C CYS A 140 28.04 13.03 -61.57
N GLN A 141 28.95 12.96 -60.59
CA GLN A 141 28.70 13.44 -59.22
C GLN A 141 28.99 14.95 -59.02
N GLY A 142 29.47 15.67 -60.04
CA GLY A 142 29.80 17.10 -59.97
C GLY A 142 29.00 18.01 -60.92
N CYS A 143 28.06 17.47 -61.69
CA CYS A 143 27.36 18.20 -62.75
C CYS A 143 26.25 19.10 -62.19
N SER A 144 25.98 20.22 -62.88
CA SER A 144 25.02 21.24 -62.45
C SER A 144 23.59 20.72 -62.28
N TYR A 145 23.20 19.68 -63.05
CA TYR A 145 21.87 19.09 -62.98
C TYR A 145 21.65 18.16 -61.77
N LEU A 146 22.67 17.84 -60.96
CA LEU A 146 22.63 16.72 -60.03
C LEU A 146 21.59 16.88 -58.91
N SER A 147 21.41 18.10 -58.38
CA SER A 147 20.37 18.42 -57.39
C SER A 147 18.97 18.16 -57.96
N ASP A 148 18.74 18.62 -59.18
CA ASP A 148 17.45 18.54 -59.85
C ASP A 148 17.15 17.10 -60.24
N ALA A 149 18.15 16.35 -60.71
CA ALA A 149 18.01 14.93 -61.04
C ALA A 149 17.64 14.09 -59.80
N LYS A 150 18.29 14.34 -58.65
CA LYS A 150 17.94 13.70 -57.38
C LYS A 150 16.51 14.09 -56.95
N ALA A 151 16.14 15.37 -57.02
CA ALA A 151 14.80 15.84 -56.66
C ALA A 151 13.68 15.30 -57.59
N GLN A 152 13.95 15.12 -58.88
CA GLN A 152 13.00 14.51 -59.82
C GLN A 152 12.91 12.99 -59.63
N LYS A 153 14.03 12.30 -59.39
CA LYS A 153 14.04 10.88 -59.00
C LYS A 153 13.19 10.64 -57.75
N GLU A 154 13.41 11.43 -56.70
CA GLU A 154 12.61 11.37 -55.46
C GLU A 154 11.14 11.71 -55.71
N THR A 155 10.83 12.63 -56.62
CA THR A 155 9.44 12.95 -56.99
C THR A 155 8.77 11.79 -57.71
N LEU A 156 9.47 11.05 -58.58
CA LEU A 156 8.95 9.84 -59.23
C LEU A 156 8.76 8.69 -58.24
N ILE A 157 9.72 8.48 -57.32
CA ILE A 157 9.60 7.50 -56.23
C ILE A 157 8.40 7.86 -55.34
N PHE A 158 8.28 9.11 -54.90
CA PHE A 158 7.15 9.56 -54.10
C PHE A 158 5.82 9.35 -54.84
N ASN A 159 5.74 9.72 -56.12
CA ASN A 159 4.53 9.54 -56.94
C ASN A 159 4.18 8.07 -57.20
N SER A 160 5.15 7.16 -57.27
CA SER A 160 4.85 5.72 -57.36
C SER A 160 4.34 5.17 -56.04
N TYR A 161 4.91 5.61 -54.91
CA TYR A 161 4.38 5.33 -53.56
C TYR A 161 2.95 5.87 -53.38
N LEU A 162 2.56 7.00 -53.98
CA LEU A 162 1.19 7.55 -53.87
C LEU A 162 0.10 6.64 -54.47
N LYS A 163 0.43 5.73 -55.39
CA LYS A 163 -0.57 4.96 -56.14
C LYS A 163 -1.04 3.75 -55.33
N ASN A 164 -2.16 3.91 -54.62
CA ASN A 164 -2.79 2.93 -53.72
C ASN A 164 -1.99 2.64 -52.42
N ALA A 165 -1.27 3.64 -51.89
CA ALA A 165 -0.48 3.50 -50.67
C ALA A 165 -1.29 3.08 -49.44
N THR A 166 -0.77 2.15 -48.63
CA THR A 166 -1.22 1.93 -47.25
C THR A 166 -0.41 2.77 -46.26
N VAL A 167 -0.87 2.87 -45.02
CA VAL A 167 -0.11 3.51 -43.91
C VAL A 167 1.30 2.94 -43.80
N LYS A 168 1.44 1.61 -43.93
CA LYS A 168 2.72 0.88 -43.85
C LYS A 168 3.68 1.24 -44.99
N ASP A 169 3.16 1.46 -46.20
CA ASP A 169 3.99 1.82 -47.36
C ASP A 169 4.55 3.24 -47.23
N VAL A 170 3.74 4.16 -46.70
CA VAL A 170 4.17 5.55 -46.44
C VAL A 170 5.12 5.61 -45.22
N GLU A 171 4.91 4.78 -44.20
CA GLU A 171 5.86 4.62 -43.09
C GLU A 171 7.21 4.06 -43.56
N LYS A 172 7.20 3.10 -44.51
CA LYS A 172 8.43 2.62 -45.15
C LYS A 172 9.14 3.74 -45.93
N PHE A 173 8.44 4.51 -46.76
CA PHE A 173 9.04 5.67 -47.43
C PHE A 173 9.67 6.67 -46.45
N LEU A 174 9.01 6.94 -45.32
CA LEU A 174 9.52 7.84 -44.27
C LEU A 174 10.77 7.29 -43.53
N ALA A 175 11.00 5.98 -43.56
CA ALA A 175 12.18 5.32 -43.02
C ALA A 175 13.31 5.23 -44.04
N ASP A 176 12.99 4.89 -45.29
CA ASP A 176 13.95 4.76 -46.40
C ASP A 176 14.51 6.13 -46.85
N TYR A 177 13.74 7.21 -46.69
CA TYR A 177 14.09 8.58 -47.14
C TYR A 177 13.88 9.63 -46.03
N PRO A 178 14.64 9.56 -44.91
CA PRO A 178 14.38 10.37 -43.72
C PRO A 178 14.54 11.88 -43.95
N ASP A 179 15.41 12.29 -44.88
CA ASP A 179 15.75 13.68 -45.19
C ASP A 179 15.04 14.24 -46.44
N SER A 180 14.13 13.49 -47.07
CA SER A 180 13.51 13.93 -48.32
C SER A 180 12.70 15.23 -48.15
N PRO A 181 12.79 16.21 -49.08
CA PRO A 181 11.91 17.38 -49.09
C PRO A 181 10.41 17.03 -49.21
N LYS A 182 10.05 15.80 -49.61
CA LYS A 182 8.65 15.32 -49.63
C LYS A 182 8.17 14.78 -48.28
N ARG A 183 9.05 14.62 -47.28
CA ARG A 183 8.75 14.02 -45.97
C ARG A 183 7.53 14.63 -45.27
N ALA A 184 7.39 15.96 -45.29
CA ALA A 184 6.22 16.63 -44.68
C ALA A 184 4.90 16.26 -45.36
N SER A 185 4.91 16.04 -46.68
CA SER A 185 3.74 15.57 -47.42
C SER A 185 3.48 14.07 -47.21
N ALA A 186 4.53 13.26 -47.07
CA ALA A 186 4.41 11.85 -46.69
C ALA A 186 3.77 11.67 -45.30
N ILE A 187 4.20 12.45 -44.29
CA ILE A 187 3.55 12.45 -42.96
C ILE A 187 2.06 12.80 -43.10
N ARG A 188 1.72 13.90 -43.78
CA ARG A 188 0.32 14.31 -43.98
C ARG A 188 -0.52 13.25 -44.67
N LEU A 189 0.04 12.51 -45.63
CA LEU A 189 -0.63 11.41 -46.29
C LEU A 189 -0.86 10.23 -45.35
N ARG A 190 0.20 9.75 -44.67
CA ARG A 190 0.11 8.66 -43.69
C ARG A 190 -0.98 8.95 -42.65
N ASP A 191 -0.92 10.14 -42.06
CA ASP A 191 -1.85 10.60 -41.04
C ASP A 191 -3.30 10.65 -41.57
N SER A 192 -3.48 10.98 -42.84
CA SER A 192 -4.79 11.02 -43.49
C SER A 192 -5.32 9.63 -43.87
N LEU A 193 -4.47 8.72 -44.35
CA LEU A 193 -4.83 7.32 -44.58
C LEU A 193 -5.24 6.63 -43.28
N ALA A 194 -4.46 6.84 -42.21
CA ALA A 194 -4.77 6.34 -40.87
C ALA A 194 -6.08 6.91 -40.29
N PHE A 195 -6.44 8.15 -40.66
CA PHE A 195 -7.70 8.78 -40.24
C PHE A 195 -8.91 8.31 -41.07
N VAL A 196 -8.75 8.10 -42.38
CA VAL A 196 -9.83 7.61 -43.26
C VAL A 196 -10.25 6.18 -42.91
N GLY A 197 -9.29 5.31 -42.53
CA GLY A 197 -9.58 3.95 -42.05
C GLY A 197 -10.09 3.87 -40.61
N LEU A 198 -10.30 5.00 -39.92
CA LEU A 198 -10.55 5.02 -38.48
C LEU A 198 -12.03 4.87 -38.14
N ALA A 199 -12.36 3.88 -37.31
CA ALA A 199 -13.71 3.70 -36.79
C ALA A 199 -14.17 4.95 -35.99
N PRO A 200 -15.45 5.37 -36.08
CA PRO A 200 -15.94 6.58 -35.43
C PRO A 200 -16.25 6.36 -33.94
N THR A 201 -15.26 5.90 -33.16
CA THR A 201 -15.39 5.57 -31.74
C THR A 201 -14.36 6.33 -30.90
N ALA A 202 -14.67 6.53 -29.61
CA ALA A 202 -13.78 7.24 -28.70
C ALA A 202 -12.41 6.54 -28.53
N ASP A 203 -12.40 5.20 -28.49
CA ASP A 203 -11.17 4.42 -28.34
C ASP A 203 -10.27 4.54 -29.56
N ALA A 204 -10.82 4.39 -30.77
CA ALA A 204 -10.08 4.54 -32.03
C ALA A 204 -9.50 5.96 -32.18
N TYR A 205 -10.29 6.99 -31.85
CA TYR A 205 -9.83 8.37 -31.82
C TYR A 205 -8.73 8.61 -30.78
N THR A 206 -8.85 8.05 -29.58
CA THR A 206 -7.83 8.17 -28.52
C THR A 206 -6.53 7.46 -28.89
N GLN A 207 -6.63 6.27 -29.49
CA GLN A 207 -5.48 5.52 -30.01
C GLN A 207 -4.75 6.29 -31.12
N TYR A 208 -5.50 6.87 -32.06
CA TYR A 208 -4.92 7.71 -33.11
C TYR A 208 -4.17 8.91 -32.52
N LEU A 209 -4.73 9.61 -31.54
CA LEU A 209 -4.07 10.76 -30.90
C LEU A 209 -2.77 10.36 -30.19
N SER A 210 -2.71 9.15 -29.62
CA SER A 210 -1.49 8.60 -29.01
C SER A 210 -0.40 8.28 -30.05
N MET A 211 -0.78 7.73 -31.20
CA MET A 211 0.15 7.35 -32.27
C MET A 211 0.61 8.53 -33.14
N TYR A 212 -0.28 9.51 -33.36
CA TYR A 212 -0.08 10.63 -34.29
C TYR A 212 -0.35 12.01 -33.62
N PRO A 213 0.30 12.35 -32.48
CA PRO A 213 -0.02 13.53 -31.68
C PRO A 213 0.27 14.88 -32.36
N LYS A 214 0.98 14.87 -33.50
CA LYS A 214 1.28 16.06 -34.32
C LYS A 214 0.51 16.09 -35.65
N SER A 215 -0.47 15.20 -35.84
CA SER A 215 -1.28 15.13 -37.06
C SER A 215 -2.14 16.39 -37.23
N HIS A 216 -2.34 16.82 -38.47
CA HIS A 216 -3.25 17.93 -38.80
C HIS A 216 -4.73 17.59 -38.53
N TRP A 217 -5.06 16.30 -38.37
CA TRP A 217 -6.40 15.85 -37.97
C TRP A 217 -6.67 15.96 -36.46
N VAL A 218 -5.66 16.27 -35.62
CA VAL A 218 -5.83 16.37 -34.16
C VAL A 218 -7.01 17.27 -33.74
N PRO A 219 -7.19 18.51 -34.26
CA PRO A 219 -8.34 19.35 -33.89
C PRO A 219 -9.69 18.75 -34.31
N VAL A 220 -9.75 18.08 -35.46
CA VAL A 220 -10.97 17.43 -35.97
C VAL A 220 -11.33 16.22 -35.09
N ILE A 221 -10.33 15.45 -34.65
CA ILE A 221 -10.52 14.31 -33.75
C ILE A 221 -10.92 14.77 -32.36
N GLN A 222 -10.30 15.84 -31.83
CA GLN A 222 -10.69 16.45 -30.56
C GLN A 222 -12.16 16.94 -30.59
N SER A 223 -12.58 17.59 -31.68
CA SER A 223 -13.98 18.00 -31.89
C SER A 223 -14.95 16.79 -31.96
N LYS A 224 -14.53 15.69 -32.60
CA LYS A 224 -15.31 14.44 -32.64
C LYS A 224 -15.41 13.76 -31.27
N LEU A 225 -14.32 13.71 -30.50
CA LEU A 225 -14.28 13.19 -29.14
C LEU A 225 -15.18 14.00 -28.19
N GLU A 226 -15.10 15.34 -28.27
CA GLU A 226 -15.96 16.26 -27.54
C GLU A 226 -17.44 15.98 -27.85
N LYS A 227 -17.80 15.83 -29.13
CA LYS A 227 -19.17 15.48 -29.54
C LYS A 227 -19.63 14.14 -28.97
N ILE A 228 -18.78 13.10 -29.01
CA ILE A 228 -19.10 11.78 -28.44
C ILE A 228 -19.31 11.89 -26.92
N ALA A 229 -18.41 12.57 -26.20
CA ALA A 229 -18.52 12.76 -24.76
C ALA A 229 -19.77 13.56 -24.35
N TYR A 230 -20.16 14.55 -25.15
CA TYR A 230 -21.38 15.33 -24.94
C TYR A 230 -22.64 14.47 -25.11
N GLU A 231 -22.76 13.68 -26.19
CA GLU A 231 -23.92 12.80 -26.37
C GLU A 231 -23.92 11.64 -25.35
N GLU A 232 -22.76 11.08 -24.95
CA GLU A 232 -22.65 10.08 -23.88
C GLU A 232 -23.17 10.63 -22.54
N ALA A 233 -22.75 11.85 -22.17
CA ALA A 233 -23.19 12.47 -20.92
C ALA A 233 -24.70 12.78 -20.93
N LYS A 234 -25.23 13.27 -22.06
CA LYS A 234 -26.66 13.48 -22.26
C LYS A 234 -27.48 12.18 -22.28
N GLN A 235 -26.92 11.08 -22.77
CA GLN A 235 -27.57 9.76 -22.77
C GLN A 235 -27.64 9.16 -21.36
N LYS A 236 -26.60 9.36 -20.54
CA LYS A 236 -26.50 8.81 -19.18
C LYS A 236 -27.17 9.67 -18.10
N ASP A 237 -27.44 10.95 -18.41
CA ASP A 237 -28.22 11.92 -17.63
C ASP A 237 -27.97 11.91 -16.11
N ASN A 238 -26.72 12.05 -15.69
CA ASN A 238 -26.36 12.13 -14.28
C ASN A 238 -25.19 13.09 -14.00
N ILE A 239 -25.08 13.50 -12.73
CA ILE A 239 -24.09 14.49 -12.26
C ILE A 239 -22.66 14.05 -12.57
N ASN A 240 -22.30 12.78 -12.35
CA ASN A 240 -20.94 12.29 -12.63
C ASN A 240 -20.55 12.43 -14.11
N THR A 241 -21.46 12.11 -15.04
CA THR A 241 -21.16 12.21 -16.47
C THR A 241 -21.09 13.66 -16.95
N TYR A 242 -21.93 14.53 -16.40
CA TYR A 242 -21.87 15.98 -16.65
C TYR A 242 -20.58 16.59 -16.08
N ALA A 243 -20.23 16.25 -14.83
CA ALA A 243 -18.99 16.67 -14.18
C ALA A 243 -17.72 16.20 -14.91
N LYS A 244 -17.74 14.99 -15.50
CA LYS A 244 -16.69 14.46 -16.39
C LYS A 244 -16.56 15.27 -17.66
N TYR A 245 -17.65 15.62 -18.32
CA TYR A 245 -17.59 16.46 -19.52
C TYR A 245 -17.01 17.85 -19.18
N ILE A 246 -17.52 18.50 -18.13
CA ILE A 246 -17.09 19.85 -17.73
C ILE A 246 -15.59 19.89 -17.40
N ALA A 247 -15.08 18.91 -16.63
CA ALA A 247 -13.66 18.85 -16.30
C ALA A 247 -12.75 18.48 -17.48
N THR A 248 -13.28 17.80 -18.52
CA THR A 248 -12.51 17.40 -19.70
C THR A 248 -12.51 18.48 -20.79
N TYR A 249 -13.59 19.26 -20.91
CA TYR A 249 -13.80 20.27 -21.96
C TYR A 249 -14.23 21.66 -21.41
N PRO A 250 -13.48 22.26 -20.45
CA PRO A 250 -13.89 23.50 -19.77
C PRO A 250 -14.03 24.69 -20.73
N GLU A 251 -13.26 24.71 -21.82
CA GLU A 251 -13.27 25.77 -22.85
C GLU A 251 -14.62 25.87 -23.61
N ASN A 252 -15.45 24.80 -23.63
CA ASN A 252 -16.73 24.82 -24.34
C ASN A 252 -17.85 25.42 -23.47
N THR A 253 -17.69 26.71 -23.15
CA THR A 253 -18.55 27.48 -22.24
C THR A 253 -20.06 27.28 -22.46
N LYS A 254 -20.51 27.18 -23.72
CA LYS A 254 -21.93 26.95 -24.05
C LYS A 254 -22.44 25.56 -23.62
N LYS A 255 -21.68 24.50 -23.88
CA LYS A 255 -22.06 23.12 -23.49
C LYS A 255 -21.82 22.86 -22.00
N VAL A 256 -20.79 23.48 -21.43
CA VAL A 256 -20.56 23.52 -19.98
C VAL A 256 -21.76 24.14 -19.27
N ALA A 257 -22.29 25.27 -19.75
CA ALA A 257 -23.46 25.91 -19.17
C ALA A 257 -24.74 25.03 -19.23
N ASP A 258 -25.01 24.36 -20.36
CA ASP A 258 -26.13 23.39 -20.47
C ASP A 258 -26.03 22.26 -19.44
N PHE A 259 -24.83 21.71 -19.23
CA PHE A 259 -24.61 20.66 -18.23
C PHE A 259 -24.63 21.18 -16.79
N GLN A 260 -24.17 22.41 -16.52
CA GLN A 260 -24.35 23.06 -15.22
C GLN A 260 -25.83 23.29 -14.90
N GLU A 261 -26.66 23.68 -15.88
CA GLU A 261 -28.11 23.82 -15.70
C GLU A 261 -28.79 22.47 -15.41
N LYS A 262 -28.33 21.38 -16.05
CA LYS A 262 -28.84 20.02 -15.78
C LYS A 262 -28.41 19.50 -14.42
N ILE A 263 -27.16 19.73 -14.01
CA ILE A 263 -26.72 19.43 -12.64
C ILE A 263 -27.60 20.18 -11.63
N ALA A 264 -27.82 21.48 -11.81
CA ALA A 264 -28.69 22.27 -10.94
C ALA A 264 -30.16 21.80 -10.92
N LYS A 265 -30.64 21.10 -11.96
CA LYS A 265 -31.95 20.42 -11.98
C LYS A 265 -31.94 19.10 -11.22
N LEU A 266 -30.89 18.29 -11.39
CA LEU A 266 -30.72 17.01 -10.68
C LEU A 266 -30.51 17.22 -9.17
N GLU A 267 -29.79 18.28 -8.78
CA GLU A 267 -29.60 18.67 -7.38
C GLU A 267 -30.86 19.25 -6.72
N LYS A 268 -32.00 19.40 -7.41
CA LYS A 268 -33.24 19.94 -6.78
C LYS A 268 -33.82 19.05 -5.69
N SER A 269 -33.46 17.77 -5.62
CA SER A 269 -33.79 16.91 -4.48
C SER A 269 -33.00 17.27 -3.21
N ASN A 270 -31.84 17.90 -3.39
CA ASN A 270 -30.97 18.30 -2.29
C ASN A 270 -31.58 19.53 -1.64
N SER A 271 -31.73 19.46 -0.32
CA SER A 271 -32.43 20.50 0.44
C SER A 271 -31.51 21.08 1.51
N TRP A 272 -31.61 22.39 1.71
CA TRP A 272 -31.03 23.03 2.88
C TRP A 272 -31.76 22.53 4.12
N LEU A 273 -31.11 21.63 4.86
CA LEU A 273 -31.55 21.24 6.19
C LEU A 273 -31.36 22.43 7.15
N VAL A 274 -30.23 23.13 7.01
CA VAL A 274 -29.95 24.40 7.70
C VAL A 274 -29.46 25.41 6.65
N PRO A 275 -30.20 26.47 6.32
CA PRO A 275 -29.76 27.47 5.33
C PRO A 275 -28.40 28.10 5.68
N ALA A 276 -27.61 28.44 4.65
CA ALA A 276 -26.31 29.10 4.82
C ALA A 276 -26.45 30.56 5.30
N LYS A 277 -26.65 30.74 6.61
CA LYS A 277 -26.76 32.05 7.29
C LYS A 277 -25.85 32.21 8.51
N TYR A 278 -25.34 31.11 9.05
CA TYR A 278 -24.57 31.08 10.28
C TYR A 278 -23.10 31.47 10.05
N ASP A 279 -22.48 32.09 11.05
CA ASP A 279 -21.06 32.47 11.05
C ASP A 279 -20.14 31.23 11.12
N ASP A 280 -20.59 30.17 11.81
CA ASP A 280 -19.90 28.88 11.93
C ASP A 280 -20.92 27.77 12.29
N ILE A 281 -20.61 26.52 11.95
CA ILE A 281 -21.39 25.33 12.34
C ILE A 281 -20.45 24.18 12.67
N ALA A 282 -20.71 23.49 13.78
CA ALA A 282 -20.04 22.24 14.16
C ALA A 282 -21.05 21.12 14.48
N LEU A 283 -20.76 19.91 14.04
CA LEU A 283 -21.48 18.70 14.44
C LEU A 283 -20.86 18.17 15.74
N VAL A 284 -21.70 17.86 16.73
CA VAL A 284 -21.31 17.19 17.98
C VAL A 284 -22.24 16.00 18.22
N THR A 285 -21.74 14.94 18.84
CA THR A 285 -22.49 13.69 19.08
C THR A 285 -22.49 13.39 20.58
N ASP A 286 -23.68 13.16 21.14
CA ASP A 286 -23.85 12.51 22.43
C ASP A 286 -23.68 10.99 22.22
N SER A 287 -22.48 10.49 22.48
CA SER A 287 -22.17 9.05 22.35
C SER A 287 -22.97 8.18 23.32
N ALA A 288 -23.45 8.72 24.44
CA ALA A 288 -24.26 7.98 25.41
C ALA A 288 -25.74 7.90 24.99
N ALA A 289 -26.24 8.88 24.25
CA ALA A 289 -27.62 8.90 23.72
C ALA A 289 -27.73 8.45 22.25
N GLY A 290 -26.62 8.33 21.52
CA GLY A 290 -26.61 8.05 20.08
C GLY A 290 -27.19 9.16 19.21
N LYS A 291 -27.18 10.41 19.71
CA LYS A 291 -27.79 11.59 19.05
C LYS A 291 -26.74 12.59 18.61
N SER A 292 -27.01 13.29 17.52
CA SER A 292 -26.15 14.36 17.02
C SER A 292 -26.87 15.71 17.04
N TYR A 293 -26.11 16.79 17.19
CA TYR A 293 -26.61 18.16 17.25
C TYR A 293 -25.69 19.08 16.45
N TYR A 294 -26.26 20.14 15.88
CA TYR A 294 -25.50 21.19 15.22
C TYR A 294 -25.36 22.38 16.18
N LEU A 295 -24.13 22.64 16.64
CA LEU A 295 -23.78 23.92 17.27
C LEU A 295 -23.71 24.95 16.15
N VAL A 296 -24.45 26.04 16.26
CA VAL A 296 -24.56 27.07 15.22
C VAL A 296 -24.25 28.46 15.78
N LYS A 297 -23.48 29.26 15.04
CA LYS A 297 -23.10 30.62 15.47
C LYS A 297 -23.83 31.69 14.65
N GLU A 298 -24.55 32.60 15.29
CA GLU A 298 -25.28 33.71 14.66
C GLU A 298 -25.04 35.00 15.45
N ASN A 299 -24.68 36.09 14.77
CA ASN A 299 -24.42 37.40 15.38
C ASN A 299 -23.39 37.33 16.53
N ARG A 300 -22.31 36.55 16.33
CA ARG A 300 -21.26 36.25 17.31
C ARG A 300 -21.65 35.34 18.49
N ALA A 301 -22.93 35.03 18.71
CA ALA A 301 -23.38 34.10 19.75
C ALA A 301 -23.66 32.70 19.18
N TRP A 302 -23.52 31.67 20.00
CA TRP A 302 -23.83 30.28 19.66
C TRP A 302 -25.20 29.86 20.22
N GLY A 303 -25.89 29.01 19.45
CA GLY A 303 -27.07 28.24 19.84
C GLY A 303 -26.94 26.78 19.37
N ILE A 304 -28.01 25.98 19.53
CA ILE A 304 -28.02 24.55 19.19
C ILE A 304 -29.28 24.20 18.39
N LEU A 305 -29.07 23.46 17.30
CA LEU A 305 -30.12 22.79 16.53
C LEU A 305 -30.04 21.27 16.72
N GLY A 306 -31.18 20.59 16.64
CA GLY A 306 -31.25 19.14 16.52
C GLY A 306 -30.72 18.63 15.18
N ASP A 307 -30.58 17.32 15.05
CA ASP A 307 -30.28 16.64 13.79
C ASP A 307 -31.36 16.87 12.71
N ASP A 308 -32.61 17.11 13.13
CA ASP A 308 -33.73 17.54 12.29
C ASP A 308 -33.77 19.05 11.98
N ALA A 309 -32.72 19.79 12.36
CA ALA A 309 -32.56 21.24 12.28
C ALA A 309 -33.60 22.09 13.04
N ARG A 310 -34.44 21.48 13.89
CA ARG A 310 -35.27 22.27 14.82
C ARG A 310 -34.36 22.96 15.81
N LYS A 311 -34.66 24.23 16.08
CA LYS A 311 -33.96 24.98 17.11
C LYS A 311 -34.30 24.38 18.48
N ILE A 312 -33.26 24.01 19.23
CA ILE A 312 -33.39 23.56 20.61
C ILE A 312 -32.98 24.69 21.56
N VAL A 313 -31.91 25.41 21.21
CA VAL A 313 -31.33 26.47 22.04
C VAL A 313 -31.09 27.72 21.19
N ASP A 314 -31.63 28.85 21.63
CA ASP A 314 -31.40 30.16 20.99
C ASP A 314 -29.94 30.60 21.04
N ALA A 315 -29.55 31.44 20.07
CA ALA A 315 -28.21 32.00 20.01
C ALA A 315 -28.02 33.04 21.12
N GLY A 316 -27.33 32.65 22.19
CA GLY A 316 -27.11 33.50 23.37
C GLY A 316 -25.84 33.21 24.17
N TYR A 317 -25.05 32.21 23.72
CA TYR A 317 -23.81 31.79 24.40
C TYR A 317 -22.57 32.33 23.67
N ASP A 318 -21.54 32.74 24.38
CA ASP A 318 -20.26 33.18 23.80
C ASP A 318 -19.55 32.01 23.08
N GLU A 319 -19.70 30.79 23.62
CA GLU A 319 -19.01 29.58 23.21
C GLU A 319 -19.72 28.32 23.73
N PHE A 320 -19.50 27.17 23.09
CA PHE A 320 -19.83 25.84 23.60
C PHE A 320 -18.59 24.94 23.62
N GLY A 321 -18.56 23.98 24.53
CA GLY A 321 -17.67 22.82 24.47
C GLY A 321 -17.93 21.95 23.23
N ARG A 322 -17.03 20.99 22.98
CA ARG A 322 -17.11 20.09 21.82
C ARG A 322 -17.58 18.68 22.16
N GLU A 323 -17.80 18.40 23.44
CA GLU A 323 -18.21 17.10 23.97
C GLU A 323 -19.58 17.23 24.64
N ILE A 324 -20.41 16.19 24.47
CA ILE A 324 -21.70 16.06 25.12
C ILE A 324 -21.67 14.78 25.95
N GLU A 325 -21.91 14.90 27.24
CA GLU A 325 -21.99 13.77 28.17
C GLU A 325 -23.39 13.77 28.81
N HIS A 326 -24.13 12.66 28.64
CA HIS A 326 -25.43 12.42 29.25
C HIS A 326 -26.53 13.48 28.96
N GLY A 327 -26.47 14.15 27.81
CA GLY A 327 -27.41 15.22 27.44
C GLY A 327 -27.03 16.63 27.92
N TYR A 328 -25.86 16.80 28.53
CA TYR A 328 -25.33 18.09 28.98
C TYR A 328 -24.14 18.55 28.14
N ILE A 329 -24.01 19.86 27.96
CA ILE A 329 -22.88 20.50 27.26
C ILE A 329 -22.34 21.68 28.07
N ALA A 330 -21.02 21.88 28.01
CA ALA A 330 -20.40 23.09 28.52
C ALA A 330 -20.76 24.30 27.64
N ALA A 331 -21.24 25.38 28.23
CA ALA A 331 -21.52 26.63 27.54
C ALA A 331 -20.83 27.81 28.24
N LYS A 332 -20.61 28.89 27.51
CA LYS A 332 -20.06 30.14 28.03
C LYS A 332 -21.07 31.27 27.84
N ALA A 333 -21.32 32.07 28.85
CA ALA A 333 -22.17 33.26 28.76
C ALA A 333 -21.59 34.38 29.63
N ASN A 334 -21.63 35.62 29.13
CA ASN A 334 -21.06 36.80 29.80
C ASN A 334 -19.60 36.58 30.24
N GLY A 335 -18.81 35.87 29.43
CA GLY A 335 -17.41 35.57 29.68
C GLY A 335 -17.11 34.43 30.66
N ARG A 336 -18.11 33.84 31.32
CA ARG A 336 -17.95 32.72 32.27
C ARG A 336 -18.58 31.43 31.75
N TRP A 337 -18.09 30.28 32.21
CA TRP A 337 -18.60 28.96 31.82
C TRP A 337 -19.68 28.45 32.79
N GLY A 338 -20.55 27.58 32.28
CA GLY A 338 -21.66 26.96 32.99
C GLY A 338 -22.23 25.77 32.19
N VAL A 339 -23.03 24.93 32.83
CA VAL A 339 -23.59 23.71 32.22
C VAL A 339 -24.94 24.03 31.59
N VAL A 340 -25.22 23.49 30.40
CA VAL A 340 -26.55 23.59 29.76
C VAL A 340 -27.10 22.18 29.52
N GLU A 341 -28.34 21.94 29.94
CA GLU A 341 -29.10 20.76 29.51
C GLU A 341 -29.54 20.98 28.06
N ILE A 342 -29.11 20.11 27.15
CA ILE A 342 -29.39 20.30 25.72
C ILE A 342 -30.90 20.24 25.47
N ALA A 343 -31.61 19.31 26.08
CA ALA A 343 -33.03 19.05 25.80
C ALA A 343 -33.96 20.24 26.09
N SER A 344 -33.64 21.06 27.10
CA SER A 344 -34.41 22.26 27.46
C SER A 344 -33.74 23.58 27.06
N GLY A 345 -32.45 23.55 26.72
CA GLY A 345 -31.61 24.73 26.51
C GLY A 345 -31.33 25.55 27.76
N ARG A 346 -31.77 25.08 28.94
CA ARG A 346 -31.66 25.81 30.20
C ARG A 346 -30.30 25.57 30.84
N PRO A 347 -29.71 26.60 31.48
CA PRO A 347 -28.53 26.41 32.28
C PRO A 347 -28.86 25.63 33.56
N VAL A 348 -27.99 24.70 33.92
CA VAL A 348 -28.02 23.97 35.18
C VAL A 348 -27.08 24.69 36.15
N GLY A 349 -27.66 25.52 37.02
CA GLY A 349 -26.93 26.39 37.93
C GLY A 349 -26.58 27.74 37.32
N GLY A 350 -25.50 28.36 37.81
CA GLY A 350 -25.02 29.67 37.37
C GLY A 350 -23.82 29.60 36.43
N PHE A 351 -23.57 30.68 35.69
CA PHE A 351 -22.34 30.89 34.92
C PHE A 351 -21.26 31.53 35.80
N ASP A 352 -20.60 30.71 36.62
CA ASP A 352 -19.53 31.16 37.53
C ASP A 352 -18.21 30.41 37.40
N LEU A 353 -18.07 29.52 36.41
CA LEU A 353 -16.87 28.72 36.16
C LEU A 353 -15.86 29.46 35.26
N ALA A 354 -14.57 29.19 35.42
CA ALA A 354 -13.51 29.89 34.68
C ALA A 354 -13.19 29.23 33.32
N SER A 355 -13.33 27.91 33.21
CA SER A 355 -13.07 27.11 32.02
C SER A 355 -14.21 26.13 31.70
N SER A 356 -14.31 25.68 30.45
CA SER A 356 -15.16 24.53 30.09
C SER A 356 -14.72 23.26 30.80
N SER A 357 -13.43 23.14 31.11
CA SER A 357 -12.83 22.04 31.89
C SER A 357 -13.11 22.10 33.39
N ASP A 358 -13.84 23.12 33.88
CA ASP A 358 -14.25 23.27 35.27
C ASP A 358 -15.65 22.67 35.53
N MET A 359 -16.18 21.88 34.59
CA MET A 359 -17.35 21.04 34.79
C MET A 359 -17.11 19.63 34.25
N LYS A 360 -17.85 18.65 34.77
CA LYS A 360 -17.97 17.33 34.15
C LYS A 360 -19.31 16.66 34.52
N PRO A 361 -20.20 16.39 33.55
CA PRO A 361 -21.35 15.52 33.77
C PRO A 361 -20.87 14.12 34.19
N LEU A 362 -21.33 13.63 35.34
CA LEU A 362 -20.96 12.29 35.83
C LEU A 362 -22.06 11.26 35.54
N SER A 363 -23.31 11.72 35.54
CA SER A 363 -24.50 10.93 35.22
C SER A 363 -25.60 11.86 34.71
N LYS A 364 -26.79 11.33 34.42
CA LYS A 364 -27.97 12.17 34.14
C LYS A 364 -28.40 13.05 35.32
N GLN A 365 -27.97 12.73 36.53
CA GLN A 365 -28.39 13.38 37.77
C GLN A 365 -27.33 14.28 38.39
N PHE A 366 -26.04 14.04 38.14
CA PHE A 366 -24.96 14.73 38.83
C PHE A 366 -23.93 15.28 37.87
N ILE A 367 -23.50 16.52 38.16
CA ILE A 367 -22.47 17.24 37.43
C ILE A 367 -21.45 17.74 38.44
N ALA A 368 -20.19 17.32 38.28
CA ALA A 368 -19.09 17.90 39.05
C ALA A 368 -18.79 19.30 38.53
N VAL A 369 -18.55 20.26 39.43
CA VAL A 369 -18.23 21.66 39.07
C VAL A 369 -17.09 22.21 39.92
N LYS A 370 -16.21 23.01 39.32
CA LYS A 370 -15.03 23.59 39.97
C LYS A 370 -15.21 25.08 40.25
N LYS A 371 -15.33 25.45 41.52
CA LYS A 371 -15.43 26.84 41.97
C LYS A 371 -14.26 27.18 42.87
N ALA A 372 -13.67 28.37 42.69
CA ALA A 372 -12.47 28.81 43.43
C ALA A 372 -11.33 27.77 43.49
N GLY A 373 -11.13 27.01 42.41
CA GLY A 373 -10.10 25.98 42.30
C GLY A 373 -10.44 24.63 42.93
N LYS A 374 -11.61 24.47 43.56
CA LYS A 374 -12.07 23.22 44.19
C LYS A 374 -13.29 22.64 43.50
N TRP A 375 -13.42 21.32 43.47
CA TRP A 375 -14.55 20.59 42.91
C TRP A 375 -15.62 20.29 43.97
N GLY A 376 -16.87 20.50 43.58
CA GLY A 376 -18.09 20.07 44.28
C GLY A 376 -19.04 19.37 43.32
N LEU A 377 -20.28 19.13 43.76
CA LEU A 377 -21.28 18.36 43.02
C LEU A 377 -22.62 19.10 42.96
N LEU A 378 -23.11 19.37 41.75
CA LEU A 378 -24.49 19.80 41.50
C LEU A 378 -25.35 18.59 41.13
N SER A 379 -26.63 18.61 41.53
CA SER A 379 -27.65 17.79 40.90
C SER A 379 -28.18 18.46 39.62
N SER A 380 -28.85 17.67 38.77
CA SER A 380 -29.43 18.11 37.49
C SER A 380 -30.52 19.17 37.63
N ASP A 381 -31.16 19.28 38.79
CA ASP A 381 -32.09 20.35 39.17
C ASP A 381 -31.37 21.60 39.75
N ALA A 382 -30.06 21.69 39.54
CA ALA A 382 -29.18 22.79 39.95
C ALA A 382 -29.00 22.99 41.47
N ARG A 383 -29.45 22.07 42.33
CA ARG A 383 -29.11 22.12 43.77
C ARG A 383 -27.64 21.73 43.98
N LEU A 384 -27.00 22.38 44.95
CA LEU A 384 -25.64 22.04 45.38
C LEU A 384 -25.72 20.90 46.39
N VAL A 385 -25.22 19.74 45.98
CA VAL A 385 -25.27 18.47 46.74
C VAL A 385 -24.00 18.27 47.55
N ILE A 386 -22.85 18.69 47.00
CA ILE A 386 -21.56 18.69 47.69
C ILE A 386 -20.90 20.06 47.47
N GLU A 387 -20.66 20.79 48.56
CA GLU A 387 -19.91 22.05 48.55
C GLU A 387 -18.50 21.88 47.96
N PRO A 388 -17.97 22.83 47.16
CA PRO A 388 -16.66 22.70 46.53
C PRO A 388 -15.48 22.56 47.50
N PHE A 389 -15.08 21.32 47.77
CA PHE A 389 -13.99 20.98 48.71
C PHE A 389 -12.78 20.32 48.04
N MET A 390 -12.98 19.58 46.92
CA MET A 390 -11.94 18.72 46.36
C MET A 390 -10.89 19.48 45.55
N GLN A 391 -9.61 19.29 45.87
CA GLN A 391 -8.51 19.95 45.14
C GLN A 391 -8.04 19.14 43.91
N GLY A 392 -7.42 19.82 42.95
CA GLY A 392 -6.77 19.20 41.79
C GLY A 392 -7.67 19.00 40.56
N SER A 393 -7.50 17.84 39.90
CA SER A 393 -8.23 17.45 38.69
C SER A 393 -9.19 16.31 38.99
N LEU A 394 -10.35 16.27 38.32
CA LEU A 394 -11.23 15.10 38.38
C LEU A 394 -10.51 13.90 37.75
N SER A 395 -10.36 12.85 38.54
CA SER A 395 -9.79 11.57 38.15
C SER A 395 -10.60 10.46 38.82
N ALA A 396 -10.48 9.25 38.31
CA ALA A 396 -11.18 8.13 38.93
C ALA A 396 -10.63 7.74 40.33
N PHE A 397 -9.57 8.40 40.84
CA PHE A 397 -9.02 8.22 42.20
C PHE A 397 -9.60 9.16 43.25
N ASN A 398 -10.25 10.25 42.82
CA ASN A 398 -10.85 11.23 43.72
C ASN A 398 -12.35 11.41 43.48
N ILE A 399 -12.89 11.13 42.29
CA ILE A 399 -14.34 11.05 42.05
C ILE A 399 -14.77 9.75 41.38
N ARG A 400 -15.95 9.23 41.73
CA ARG A 400 -16.57 8.08 41.05
C ARG A 400 -18.09 8.04 41.22
N VAL A 401 -18.80 7.56 40.19
CA VAL A 401 -20.21 7.17 40.27
C VAL A 401 -20.33 5.75 40.83
N LEU A 402 -21.19 5.58 41.82
CA LEU A 402 -21.45 4.35 42.55
C LEU A 402 -22.48 3.46 41.86
N ALA A 403 -22.52 2.17 42.21
CA ALA A 403 -23.41 1.19 41.59
C ALA A 403 -24.91 1.48 41.86
N ASN A 404 -25.21 2.19 42.96
CA ASN A 404 -26.55 2.67 43.28
C ASN A 404 -26.95 3.95 42.52
N GLY A 405 -26.06 4.52 41.69
CA GLY A 405 -26.24 5.79 40.96
C GLY A 405 -25.76 7.04 41.71
N GLY A 406 -25.35 6.88 42.97
CA GLY A 406 -24.75 7.95 43.79
C GLY A 406 -23.33 8.34 43.35
N VAL A 407 -22.69 9.22 44.11
CA VAL A 407 -21.34 9.74 43.82
C VAL A 407 -20.49 9.71 45.09
N VAL A 408 -19.23 9.28 44.95
CA VAL A 408 -18.19 9.41 45.97
C VAL A 408 -17.15 10.44 45.53
N MET A 409 -16.76 11.31 46.46
CA MET A 409 -15.72 12.33 46.32
C MET A 409 -14.73 12.27 47.49
N ASN A 410 -13.43 12.36 47.19
CA ASN A 410 -12.33 12.37 48.16
C ASN A 410 -11.36 13.52 47.89
N SER A 411 -10.91 14.20 48.94
CA SER A 411 -9.79 15.13 48.85
C SER A 411 -9.07 15.25 50.18
N ASN A 412 -7.77 14.96 50.21
CA ASN A 412 -6.93 15.01 51.41
C ASN A 412 -7.55 14.28 52.61
N GLY A 413 -8.16 13.11 52.36
CA GLY A 413 -8.78 12.26 53.38
C GLY A 413 -10.20 12.66 53.79
N GLN A 414 -10.72 13.80 53.34
CA GLN A 414 -12.14 14.13 53.47
C GLN A 414 -12.92 13.31 52.45
N LEU A 415 -13.75 12.37 52.92
CA LEU A 415 -14.57 11.48 52.09
C LEU A 415 -16.04 11.87 52.20
N VAL A 416 -16.66 12.20 51.07
CA VAL A 416 -18.10 12.47 50.96
C VAL A 416 -18.72 11.45 50.01
N ILE A 417 -19.81 10.82 50.44
CA ILE A 417 -20.61 9.88 49.64
C ILE A 417 -22.06 10.37 49.64
N VAL A 418 -22.67 10.43 48.46
CA VAL A 418 -24.09 10.76 48.27
C VAL A 418 -24.79 9.66 47.46
N ASP A 419 -26.08 9.46 47.70
CA ASP A 419 -26.92 8.52 46.93
C ASP A 419 -27.44 9.13 45.60
N ASN A 420 -28.22 8.35 44.86
CA ASN A 420 -28.87 8.71 43.59
C ASN A 420 -30.02 9.75 43.72
N ALA A 421 -30.36 10.18 44.94
CA ALA A 421 -31.27 11.30 45.20
C ALA A 421 -30.52 12.56 45.67
N GLY A 422 -29.21 12.46 45.92
CA GLY A 422 -28.37 13.51 46.48
C GLY A 422 -28.37 13.56 48.01
N ASN A 423 -28.88 12.53 48.69
CA ASN A 423 -28.76 12.44 50.15
C ASN A 423 -27.32 12.04 50.51
N GLN A 424 -26.73 12.74 51.48
CA GLN A 424 -25.38 12.44 51.95
C GLN A 424 -25.38 11.18 52.84
N LEU A 425 -24.82 10.09 52.33
CA LEU A 425 -24.63 8.82 53.04
C LEU A 425 -23.45 8.87 54.01
N LEU A 426 -22.39 9.60 53.66
CA LEU A 426 -21.18 9.75 54.47
C LEU A 426 -20.54 11.12 54.24
N ASN A 427 -19.99 11.71 55.29
CA ASN A 427 -19.07 12.86 55.22
C ASN A 427 -18.14 12.79 56.44
N GLU A 428 -16.98 12.18 56.26
CA GLU A 428 -16.03 11.91 57.34
C GLU A 428 -14.59 12.21 56.94
N GLN A 429 -13.81 12.67 57.92
CA GLN A 429 -12.36 12.84 57.76
C GLN A 429 -11.63 11.55 58.13
N PHE A 430 -10.71 11.15 57.26
CA PHE A 430 -9.76 10.06 57.46
C PHE A 430 -8.34 10.60 57.24
N ASP A 431 -7.33 9.84 57.67
CA ASP A 431 -5.92 10.16 57.37
C ASP A 431 -5.54 9.75 55.95
N GLU A 432 -6.23 8.73 55.41
CA GLU A 432 -6.07 8.26 54.05
C GLU A 432 -7.39 7.64 53.55
N VAL A 433 -7.68 7.83 52.26
CA VAL A 433 -8.81 7.23 51.56
C VAL A 433 -8.34 6.83 50.17
N ALA A 434 -8.54 5.56 49.79
CA ALA A 434 -8.07 5.00 48.54
C ALA A 434 -9.03 3.94 47.98
N TRP A 435 -9.08 3.80 46.65
CA TRP A 435 -9.82 2.74 45.97
C TRP A 435 -9.18 2.44 44.60
N ARG A 436 -9.58 1.33 43.98
CA ARG A 436 -9.11 0.91 42.65
C ARG A 436 -10.12 1.22 41.56
N VAL A 437 -9.61 1.26 40.32
CA VAL A 437 -10.37 1.56 39.09
C VAL A 437 -10.11 0.50 38.01
N LEU A 438 -9.64 -0.69 38.38
CA LEU A 438 -9.17 -1.71 37.42
C LEU A 438 -10.30 -2.62 36.89
N GLY A 439 -11.56 -2.35 37.26
CA GLY A 439 -12.69 -3.24 36.95
C GLY A 439 -12.63 -4.59 37.67
N ASP A 440 -11.70 -4.73 38.64
CA ASP A 440 -11.52 -5.90 39.49
C ASP A 440 -12.53 -5.91 40.64
N VAL A 441 -12.60 -7.04 41.37
CA VAL A 441 -13.48 -7.17 42.53
C VAL A 441 -13.16 -6.11 43.61
N ASP A 442 -11.88 -5.78 43.77
CA ASP A 442 -11.38 -4.78 44.72
C ASP A 442 -11.85 -3.35 44.41
N SER A 443 -12.06 -3.02 43.13
CA SER A 443 -12.62 -1.73 42.71
C SER A 443 -14.00 -1.45 43.30
N ARG A 444 -14.72 -2.46 43.80
CA ARG A 444 -16.00 -2.28 44.51
C ARG A 444 -15.88 -1.77 45.95
N PHE A 445 -14.66 -1.50 46.44
CA PHE A 445 -14.46 -1.08 47.83
C PHE A 445 -13.54 0.13 47.99
N ILE A 446 -13.96 1.04 48.87
CA ILE A 446 -13.22 2.20 49.36
C ILE A 446 -12.53 1.79 50.66
N LYS A 447 -11.23 2.03 50.74
CA LYS A 447 -10.39 1.74 51.91
C LYS A 447 -10.12 3.05 52.63
N THR A 448 -10.23 3.05 53.94
CA THR A 448 -10.07 4.22 54.80
C THR A 448 -9.00 3.97 55.86
N ARG A 449 -8.34 5.01 56.38
CA ARG A 449 -7.38 4.89 57.49
C ARG A 449 -7.62 5.93 58.60
N ARG A 450 -7.49 5.50 59.86
CA ARG A 450 -7.31 6.38 61.03
C ARG A 450 -6.14 5.87 61.88
N GLY A 451 -5.18 6.73 62.19
CA GLY A 451 -3.88 6.36 62.74
C GLY A 451 -3.19 5.30 61.88
N LYS A 452 -2.89 4.15 62.50
CA LYS A 452 -2.31 2.98 61.84
C LYS A 452 -3.36 1.92 61.44
N LYS A 453 -4.65 2.22 61.61
CA LYS A 453 -5.75 1.27 61.41
C LYS A 453 -6.51 1.53 60.13
N TYR A 454 -6.85 0.46 59.40
CA TYR A 454 -7.56 0.47 58.14
C TYR A 454 -8.99 -0.05 58.28
N GLY A 455 -9.92 0.57 57.55
CA GLY A 455 -11.33 0.23 57.45
C GLY A 455 -11.76 0.05 55.99
N LEU A 456 -13.02 -0.33 55.80
CA LEU A 456 -13.58 -0.73 54.50
C LEU A 456 -15.03 -0.28 54.34
N ILE A 457 -15.35 0.29 53.18
CA ILE A 457 -16.66 0.76 52.76
C ILE A 457 -16.93 0.20 51.36
N ASN A 458 -18.15 -0.27 51.07
CA ASN A 458 -18.48 -0.84 49.76
C ASN A 458 -18.97 0.21 48.73
N ASP A 459 -19.20 -0.22 47.49
CA ASP A 459 -19.67 0.58 46.36
C ASP A 459 -21.16 1.00 46.44
N ARG A 460 -21.82 0.73 47.56
CA ARG A 460 -23.13 1.28 47.94
C ARG A 460 -23.01 2.40 48.98
N GLY A 461 -21.83 2.60 49.55
CA GLY A 461 -21.56 3.55 50.64
C GLY A 461 -21.75 2.96 52.04
N GLU A 462 -21.96 1.65 52.18
CA GLU A 462 -22.14 0.99 53.47
C GLU A 462 -20.77 0.75 54.13
N VAL A 463 -20.60 1.21 55.39
CA VAL A 463 -19.38 0.98 56.18
C VAL A 463 -19.37 -0.47 56.65
N MET A 464 -18.53 -1.30 56.02
CA MET A 464 -18.39 -2.72 56.35
C MET A 464 -17.56 -2.92 57.62
N PHE A 465 -16.45 -2.18 57.71
CA PHE A 465 -15.55 -2.20 58.85
C PHE A 465 -15.05 -0.79 59.14
N ASN A 466 -15.17 -0.38 60.40
CA ASN A 466 -14.48 0.82 60.87
C ASN A 466 -12.95 0.59 60.88
N PRO A 467 -12.12 1.65 60.94
CA PRO A 467 -10.67 1.51 61.01
C PRO A 467 -10.16 0.69 62.22
N GLU A 468 -9.96 -0.62 62.03
CA GLU A 468 -9.54 -1.56 63.08
C GLU A 468 -8.38 -2.50 62.70
N PHE A 469 -8.18 -2.75 61.40
CA PHE A 469 -7.13 -3.65 60.89
C PHE A 469 -5.77 -2.96 60.83
N ASP A 470 -4.69 -3.63 61.21
CA ASP A 470 -3.31 -3.12 61.08
C ASP A 470 -2.76 -3.23 59.64
N MET A 471 -3.54 -3.80 58.73
CA MET A 471 -3.24 -3.93 57.30
C MET A 471 -4.44 -3.52 56.46
N GLN A 472 -4.20 -2.86 55.32
CA GLN A 472 -5.24 -2.47 54.37
C GLN A 472 -5.89 -3.72 53.73
N PRO A 473 -7.22 -3.91 53.82
CA PRO A 473 -7.89 -5.01 53.14
C PRO A 473 -7.82 -4.82 51.62
N TYR A 474 -7.41 -5.87 50.92
CA TYR A 474 -7.34 -5.91 49.46
C TYR A 474 -7.96 -7.21 48.96
N PHE A 475 -8.98 -7.10 48.09
CA PHE A 475 -9.66 -8.26 47.51
C PHE A 475 -8.92 -8.80 46.29
N ASP A 476 -8.73 -10.12 46.24
CA ASP A 476 -8.29 -10.82 45.05
C ASP A 476 -9.42 -10.96 44.00
N SER A 477 -9.12 -11.61 42.88
CA SER A 477 -10.09 -11.92 41.83
C SER A 477 -11.18 -12.93 42.23
N ASP A 478 -10.98 -13.64 43.35
CA ASP A 478 -11.97 -14.57 43.92
C ASP A 478 -12.92 -13.85 44.90
N GLY A 479 -12.62 -12.60 45.24
CA GLY A 479 -13.40 -11.82 46.19
C GLY A 479 -13.07 -12.13 47.65
N ILE A 480 -11.85 -12.57 47.92
CA ILE A 480 -11.34 -12.75 49.28
C ILE A 480 -10.28 -11.69 49.59
N ALA A 481 -10.36 -11.08 50.77
CA ALA A 481 -9.34 -10.16 51.28
C ALA A 481 -8.73 -10.69 52.58
N SER A 482 -7.40 -10.63 52.69
CA SER A 482 -6.73 -10.89 53.97
C SER A 482 -6.88 -9.69 54.91
N VAL A 483 -7.13 -9.98 56.18
CA VAL A 483 -7.30 -9.00 57.26
C VAL A 483 -6.45 -9.39 58.47
N LYS A 484 -5.85 -8.38 59.11
CA LYS A 484 -4.95 -8.58 60.25
C LYS A 484 -5.17 -7.49 61.29
N ASN A 485 -5.10 -7.85 62.56
CA ASN A 485 -4.80 -6.94 63.65
C ASN A 485 -3.67 -7.51 64.55
N VAL A 486 -3.26 -6.78 65.58
CA VAL A 486 -2.18 -7.12 66.52
C VAL A 486 -2.19 -8.58 67.01
N LEU A 487 -3.37 -9.17 67.21
CA LEU A 487 -3.52 -10.51 67.80
C LEU A 487 -4.18 -11.55 66.90
N LYS A 488 -4.73 -11.15 65.75
CA LYS A 488 -5.54 -12.03 64.88
C LYS A 488 -5.29 -11.75 63.40
N GLU A 489 -5.25 -12.82 62.62
CA GLU A 489 -5.16 -12.83 61.16
C GLU A 489 -6.29 -13.67 60.59
N GLY A 490 -6.64 -13.40 59.33
CA GLY A 490 -7.72 -14.12 58.68
C GLY A 490 -8.07 -13.57 57.31
N TRP A 491 -9.27 -13.95 56.85
CA TRP A 491 -9.80 -13.58 55.54
C TRP A 491 -11.29 -13.29 55.61
N ILE A 492 -11.73 -12.32 54.82
CA ILE A 492 -13.13 -11.93 54.61
C ILE A 492 -13.53 -12.09 53.15
N ASP A 493 -14.79 -12.41 52.88
CA ASP A 493 -15.38 -12.33 51.54
C ASP A 493 -15.96 -10.94 51.23
N THR A 494 -16.41 -10.75 49.98
CA THR A 494 -17.01 -9.49 49.51
C THR A 494 -18.28 -9.03 50.25
N THR A 495 -18.88 -9.87 51.09
CA THR A 495 -20.01 -9.50 51.96
C THR A 495 -19.57 -8.98 53.33
N GLY A 496 -18.28 -9.12 53.67
CA GLY A 496 -17.73 -8.82 54.99
C GLY A 496 -17.76 -10.01 55.95
N ARG A 497 -18.10 -11.21 55.49
CA ARG A 497 -18.13 -12.42 56.31
C ARG A 497 -16.72 -13.01 56.44
N TYR A 498 -16.30 -13.32 57.67
CA TYR A 498 -15.02 -13.98 57.94
C TYR A 498 -15.05 -15.46 57.54
N LEU A 499 -14.09 -15.89 56.71
CA LEU A 499 -13.81 -17.32 56.43
C LEU A 499 -13.08 -17.96 57.64
N TYR A 500 -12.17 -17.18 58.22
CA TYR A 500 -11.43 -17.45 59.45
C TYR A 500 -10.94 -16.11 60.02
N PHE A 501 -10.85 -15.98 61.36
CA PHE A 501 -10.18 -14.86 62.03
C PHE A 501 -9.68 -15.26 63.42
N GLY A 502 -8.37 -15.42 63.59
CA GLY A 502 -7.77 -16.02 64.78
C GLY A 502 -6.24 -15.94 64.79
N GLN A 503 -5.60 -16.65 65.71
CA GLN A 503 -4.13 -16.71 65.76
C GLN A 503 -3.61 -17.75 64.76
N LEU A 504 -2.84 -17.27 63.78
CA LEU A 504 -2.16 -18.10 62.77
C LEU A 504 -0.66 -18.14 63.05
N SER A 505 -0.03 -19.30 62.83
CA SER A 505 1.44 -19.42 62.79
C SER A 505 1.99 -19.13 61.39
N TYR A 506 1.22 -19.48 60.36
CA TYR A 506 1.60 -19.41 58.95
C TYR A 506 0.35 -19.47 58.05
N PHE A 507 0.44 -18.90 56.85
CA PHE A 507 -0.53 -19.12 55.79
C PHE A 507 0.11 -19.04 54.41
N ARG A 508 -0.56 -19.63 53.41
CA ARG A 508 -0.23 -19.47 51.98
C ARG A 508 -1.53 -19.48 51.18
N ASP A 509 -1.73 -18.45 50.36
CA ASP A 509 -2.77 -18.49 49.34
C ASP A 509 -2.41 -19.53 48.27
N CYS A 510 -3.26 -20.54 48.08
CA CYS A 510 -3.12 -21.51 47.00
C CYS A 510 -3.87 -20.99 45.76
N GLY A 511 -3.36 -19.89 45.21
CA GLY A 511 -3.90 -19.25 44.01
C GLY A 511 -3.86 -20.17 42.79
N GLY A 512 -4.81 -19.97 41.88
CA GLY A 512 -5.01 -20.82 40.69
C GLY A 512 -6.49 -21.17 40.51
N THR A 513 -6.76 -22.23 39.73
CA THR A 513 -8.14 -22.70 39.47
C THR A 513 -8.85 -23.26 40.70
N ASP A 514 -8.09 -23.70 41.70
CA ASP A 514 -8.60 -24.51 42.79
C ASP A 514 -9.12 -23.68 43.97
N LYS A 515 -8.74 -22.40 44.04
CA LYS A 515 -9.31 -21.38 44.95
C LYS A 515 -9.29 -21.80 46.42
N MET A 516 -8.14 -22.28 46.91
CA MET A 516 -7.94 -22.72 48.30
C MET A 516 -6.95 -21.79 49.03
N ILE A 517 -7.00 -21.79 50.36
CA ILE A 517 -6.04 -21.13 51.24
C ILE A 517 -5.48 -22.18 52.20
N ALA A 518 -4.16 -22.35 52.26
CA ALA A 518 -3.50 -23.14 53.29
C ALA A 518 -3.24 -22.27 54.54
N TYR A 519 -3.54 -22.78 55.73
CA TYR A 519 -3.36 -22.06 56.99
C TYR A 519 -2.87 -22.99 58.09
N GLU A 520 -2.06 -22.45 59.01
CA GLU A 520 -1.47 -23.19 60.12
C GLU A 520 -1.93 -22.64 61.48
N VAL A 521 -2.40 -23.54 62.34
CA VAL A 521 -2.73 -23.27 63.73
C VAL A 521 -2.09 -24.36 64.59
N GLY A 522 -1.29 -23.96 65.58
CA GLY A 522 -0.70 -24.89 66.55
C GLY A 522 0.27 -25.93 65.94
N GLY A 523 1.04 -25.58 64.90
CA GLY A 523 1.98 -26.50 64.25
C GLY A 523 1.32 -27.52 63.31
N LYS A 524 0.05 -27.32 62.95
CA LYS A 524 -0.70 -28.16 62.03
C LYS A 524 -1.33 -27.33 60.92
N ILE A 525 -1.21 -27.82 59.69
CA ILE A 525 -1.72 -27.19 58.46
C ILE A 525 -3.06 -27.82 58.07
N GLY A 526 -3.99 -26.98 57.65
CA GLY A 526 -5.26 -27.32 57.02
C GLY A 526 -5.54 -26.38 55.85
N PHE A 527 -6.72 -26.49 55.23
CA PHE A 527 -7.08 -25.64 54.09
C PHE A 527 -8.52 -25.11 54.20
N LEU A 528 -8.77 -23.95 53.61
CA LEU A 528 -10.08 -23.30 53.47
C LEU A 528 -10.38 -23.11 51.98
N SER A 529 -11.64 -23.28 51.58
CA SER A 529 -12.12 -22.84 50.27
C SER A 529 -12.37 -21.32 50.25
N LYS A 530 -12.14 -20.69 49.10
CA LYS A 530 -12.51 -19.29 48.83
C LYS A 530 -13.92 -19.13 48.24
N VAL A 531 -14.55 -20.24 47.82
CA VAL A 531 -15.83 -20.22 47.07
C VAL A 531 -17.00 -20.66 47.92
N ASP A 532 -16.76 -21.60 48.84
CA ASP A 532 -17.74 -22.21 49.72
C ASP A 532 -17.14 -22.40 51.13
N ASP A 533 -17.93 -22.91 52.07
CA ASP A 533 -17.51 -23.05 53.47
C ASP A 533 -16.70 -24.34 53.74
N LYS A 534 -16.16 -24.98 52.70
CA LYS A 534 -15.39 -26.23 52.81
C LYS A 534 -14.06 -26.00 53.54
N LYS A 535 -13.74 -26.88 54.49
CA LYS A 535 -12.49 -26.84 55.27
C LYS A 535 -11.84 -28.22 55.31
N ILE A 536 -10.57 -28.30 54.91
CA ILE A 536 -9.75 -29.50 55.12
C ILE A 536 -9.11 -29.36 56.53
N PRO A 537 -9.24 -30.37 57.42
CA PRO A 537 -8.77 -30.29 58.80
C PRO A 537 -7.29 -29.95 58.99
N LEU A 538 -6.97 -29.34 60.14
CA LEU A 538 -5.62 -29.02 60.61
C LEU A 538 -4.88 -30.30 61.06
N VAL A 539 -4.41 -31.11 60.12
CA VAL A 539 -3.78 -32.42 60.42
C VAL A 539 -2.36 -32.59 59.86
N TYR A 540 -1.98 -31.82 58.83
CA TYR A 540 -0.70 -31.97 58.14
C TYR A 540 0.44 -31.29 58.90
N ASN A 541 1.64 -31.85 58.84
CA ASN A 541 2.82 -31.35 59.54
C ASN A 541 3.56 -30.26 58.75
N GLN A 542 3.58 -30.32 57.42
CA GLN A 542 4.23 -29.35 56.54
C GLN A 542 3.51 -29.28 55.17
N LEU A 543 3.66 -28.15 54.48
CA LEU A 543 3.19 -27.92 53.12
C LEU A 543 4.40 -27.82 52.18
N GLY A 544 4.43 -28.66 51.15
CA GLY A 544 5.41 -28.56 50.06
C GLY A 544 4.85 -27.66 48.97
N ASP A 545 3.88 -28.20 48.23
CA ASP A 545 3.22 -27.56 47.11
C ASP A 545 1.74 -27.28 47.47
N CYS A 546 1.26 -26.10 47.13
CA CYS A 546 -0.15 -25.71 47.28
C CYS A 546 -1.04 -26.46 46.27
N PHE A 547 -2.37 -26.30 46.41
CA PHE A 547 -3.31 -26.80 45.40
C PHE A 547 -3.03 -26.18 44.02
N LEU A 548 -2.73 -27.03 43.03
CA LEU A 548 -2.69 -26.68 41.62
C LEU A 548 -3.15 -27.87 40.77
N ASN A 549 -4.16 -27.65 39.92
CA ASN A 549 -4.91 -28.67 39.18
C ASN A 549 -5.53 -29.76 40.07
N GLY A 550 -6.03 -29.36 41.24
CA GLY A 550 -6.77 -30.20 42.18
C GLY A 550 -5.90 -31.00 43.16
N LEU A 551 -4.57 -30.83 43.13
CA LEU A 551 -3.62 -31.54 43.98
C LEU A 551 -2.73 -30.61 44.81
N ALA A 552 -2.57 -30.91 46.10
CA ALA A 552 -1.57 -30.30 46.98
C ALA A 552 -0.59 -31.35 47.51
N LYS A 553 0.66 -30.97 47.78
CA LYS A 553 1.69 -31.85 48.35
C LYS A 553 1.94 -31.49 49.81
N VAL A 554 1.67 -32.43 50.71
CA VAL A 554 1.70 -32.24 52.16
C VAL A 554 2.52 -33.31 52.86
N LEU A 555 3.08 -33.00 54.02
CA LEU A 555 3.72 -33.96 54.91
C LEU A 555 2.70 -34.39 55.97
N LYS A 556 2.46 -35.69 56.12
CA LYS A 556 1.66 -36.27 57.21
C LYS A 556 2.42 -37.45 57.79
N ASP A 557 2.59 -37.48 59.11
CA ASP A 557 3.22 -38.60 59.82
C ASP A 557 4.60 -38.98 59.24
N ASN A 558 5.43 -37.96 58.98
CA ASN A 558 6.76 -38.02 58.34
C ASN A 558 6.80 -38.61 56.92
N ARG A 559 5.66 -38.77 56.23
CA ARG A 559 5.60 -39.16 54.82
C ARG A 559 5.07 -38.01 53.98
N TRP A 560 5.63 -37.83 52.78
CA TRP A 560 5.09 -36.89 51.79
C TRP A 560 3.98 -37.56 50.99
N LEU A 561 2.87 -36.86 50.79
CA LEU A 561 1.73 -37.31 50.01
C LEU A 561 1.16 -36.17 49.16
N TYR A 562 0.63 -36.51 47.99
CA TYR A 562 -0.30 -35.67 47.26
C TYR A 562 -1.73 -35.95 47.75
N ILE A 563 -2.50 -34.90 47.99
CA ILE A 563 -3.91 -34.95 48.38
C ILE A 563 -4.79 -34.24 47.36
N ASN A 564 -6.05 -34.66 47.23
CA ASN A 564 -7.07 -33.94 46.45
C ASN A 564 -7.72 -32.80 47.26
N THR A 565 -8.58 -32.00 46.63
CA THR A 565 -9.28 -30.87 47.28
C THR A 565 -10.33 -31.28 48.34
N ASP A 566 -10.58 -32.57 48.55
CA ASP A 566 -11.35 -33.10 49.70
C ASP A 566 -10.45 -33.46 50.89
N GLY A 567 -9.12 -33.49 50.71
CA GLY A 567 -8.14 -33.97 51.68
C GLY A 567 -7.80 -35.46 51.57
N ASN A 568 -8.36 -36.17 50.58
CA ASN A 568 -8.09 -37.59 50.34
C ASN A 568 -6.67 -37.81 49.80
N GLU A 569 -5.98 -38.86 50.25
CA GLU A 569 -4.64 -39.23 49.75
C GLU A 569 -4.74 -39.78 48.31
N VAL A 570 -3.97 -39.20 47.39
CA VAL A 570 -3.91 -39.57 45.97
C VAL A 570 -2.64 -40.37 45.67
N CYS A 571 -1.51 -40.01 46.26
CA CYS A 571 -0.23 -40.68 46.06
C CYS A 571 0.74 -40.42 47.22
N SER A 572 1.28 -41.47 47.84
CA SER A 572 2.40 -41.36 48.79
C SER A 572 3.76 -41.48 48.09
N ILE A 573 4.73 -40.69 48.57
CA ILE A 573 6.11 -40.71 48.10
C ILE A 573 6.94 -41.61 49.03
N PRO A 574 7.65 -42.64 48.52
CA PRO A 574 8.61 -43.42 49.31
C PRO A 574 9.74 -42.57 49.89
N ALA A 575 10.37 -43.02 50.97
CA ALA A 575 11.39 -42.24 51.68
C ALA A 575 12.67 -41.96 50.86
N ASP A 576 13.02 -42.89 49.98
CA ASP A 576 14.10 -42.82 48.98
C ASP A 576 13.60 -42.45 47.57
N GLY A 577 12.28 -42.35 47.40
CA GLY A 577 11.62 -42.03 46.14
C GLY A 577 11.59 -40.52 45.84
N LYS A 578 11.38 -40.20 44.56
CA LYS A 578 11.12 -38.84 44.09
C LYS A 578 9.78 -38.82 43.38
N ALA A 579 8.97 -37.78 43.59
CA ALA A 579 7.76 -37.55 42.80
C ALA A 579 7.62 -36.09 42.41
N LYS A 580 7.33 -35.84 41.13
CA LYS A 580 7.12 -34.50 40.57
C LYS A 580 5.76 -34.43 39.86
N MET A 581 4.96 -33.45 40.26
CA MET A 581 3.75 -33.08 39.53
C MET A 581 4.12 -32.29 38.27
N ASN A 582 3.57 -32.70 37.13
CA ASN A 582 3.69 -32.00 35.87
C ASN A 582 2.34 -31.35 35.53
N TYR A 583 2.20 -30.06 35.85
CA TYR A 583 0.91 -29.38 35.83
C TYR A 583 0.25 -29.32 34.45
N SER A 584 1.00 -29.02 33.39
CA SER A 584 0.51 -28.99 32.00
C SER A 584 0.12 -30.37 31.45
N ALA A 585 0.64 -31.45 32.03
CA ALA A 585 0.25 -32.83 31.75
C ALA A 585 -0.85 -33.36 32.69
N ASN A 586 -1.09 -32.63 33.79
CA ASN A 586 -1.88 -33.05 34.94
C ASN A 586 -1.55 -34.46 35.46
N ILE A 587 -0.26 -34.78 35.62
CA ILE A 587 0.21 -36.11 36.03
C ILE A 587 1.42 -36.05 36.97
N ILE A 588 1.47 -36.95 37.95
CA ILE A 588 2.61 -37.12 38.86
C ILE A 588 3.54 -38.19 38.28
N VAL A 589 4.81 -37.85 38.05
CA VAL A 589 5.86 -38.81 37.73
C VAL A 589 6.55 -39.22 39.02
N VAL A 590 6.47 -40.51 39.37
CA VAL A 590 7.07 -41.12 40.57
C VAL A 590 8.23 -42.02 40.16
N LYS A 591 9.42 -41.77 40.71
CA LYS A 591 10.63 -42.59 40.55
C LYS A 591 11.01 -43.21 41.90
N ASN A 592 11.09 -44.54 41.95
CA ASN A 592 11.47 -45.31 43.12
C ASN A 592 12.61 -46.26 42.73
N GLY A 593 13.87 -45.85 42.94
CA GLY A 593 15.03 -46.56 42.40
C GLY A 593 14.98 -46.69 40.87
N LYS A 594 14.75 -47.91 40.38
CA LYS A 594 14.57 -48.25 38.94
C LYS A 594 13.10 -48.37 38.52
N GLU A 595 12.15 -48.24 39.44
CA GLU A 595 10.73 -48.30 39.13
C GLU A 595 10.19 -46.89 38.83
N PHE A 596 9.45 -46.76 37.74
CA PHE A 596 8.87 -45.51 37.29
C PHE A 596 7.35 -45.68 37.15
N ARG A 597 6.57 -44.76 37.74
CA ARG A 597 5.11 -44.77 37.65
C ARG A 597 4.58 -43.38 37.31
N LEU A 598 3.54 -43.36 36.47
CA LEU A 598 2.72 -42.19 36.21
C LEU A 598 1.45 -42.31 37.03
N VAL A 599 1.07 -41.27 37.78
CA VAL A 599 -0.13 -41.28 38.63
C VAL A 599 -1.02 -40.08 38.29
N SER A 600 -2.29 -40.35 37.98
CA SER A 600 -3.30 -39.32 37.71
C SER A 600 -3.76 -38.63 39.00
N PRO A 601 -4.45 -37.47 38.92
CA PRO A 601 -5.07 -36.82 40.08
C PRO A 601 -6.19 -37.64 40.73
N THR A 602 -6.71 -38.66 40.04
CA THR A 602 -7.68 -39.63 40.58
C THR A 602 -7.00 -40.80 41.31
N GLY A 603 -5.66 -40.84 41.37
CA GLY A 603 -4.88 -41.92 41.99
C GLY A 603 -4.64 -43.13 41.09
N ALA A 604 -5.13 -43.14 39.85
CA ALA A 604 -4.87 -44.23 38.92
C ALA A 604 -3.40 -44.22 38.47
N SER A 605 -2.71 -45.35 38.57
CA SER A 605 -1.28 -45.44 38.30
C SER A 605 -0.91 -46.40 37.16
N ILE A 606 0.04 -46.00 36.31
CA ILE A 606 0.60 -46.77 35.21
C ILE A 606 2.10 -46.98 35.46
N SER A 607 2.60 -48.21 35.31
CA SER A 607 4.04 -48.52 35.48
C SER A 607 4.79 -48.47 34.15
N LEU A 608 5.92 -47.77 34.12
CA LEU A 608 6.81 -47.66 32.95
C LEU A 608 8.00 -48.63 33.08
N ASN A 609 7.69 -49.91 33.32
CA ASN A 609 8.71 -50.93 33.54
C ASN A 609 9.40 -51.31 32.21
N GLY A 610 10.73 -51.45 32.23
CA GLY A 610 11.51 -51.80 31.04
C GLY A 610 12.21 -50.62 30.33
N TYR A 611 12.24 -49.44 30.95
CA TYR A 611 13.10 -48.31 30.60
C TYR A 611 14.26 -48.18 31.61
N ASP A 612 15.42 -47.73 31.13
CA ASP A 612 16.61 -47.49 31.94
C ASP A 612 16.49 -46.19 32.75
N ASP A 613 15.89 -45.16 32.13
CA ASP A 613 15.52 -43.91 32.78
C ASP A 613 14.25 -43.29 32.16
N VAL A 614 13.56 -42.46 32.94
CA VAL A 614 12.40 -41.67 32.52
C VAL A 614 12.61 -40.24 32.99
N ASP A 615 12.52 -39.29 32.06
CA ASP A 615 12.60 -37.86 32.36
C ASP A 615 11.42 -37.46 33.27
N MET A 616 11.69 -36.64 34.28
CA MET A 616 10.66 -36.17 35.21
C MET A 616 9.89 -34.95 34.68
N GLU A 617 10.33 -34.34 33.58
CA GLU A 617 9.64 -33.25 32.88
C GLU A 617 8.71 -33.77 31.77
N ALA A 618 7.41 -33.51 31.90
CA ALA A 618 6.43 -33.81 30.86
C ALA A 618 6.16 -32.57 29.98
N SER A 619 6.07 -32.76 28.66
CA SER A 619 5.76 -31.67 27.72
C SER A 619 5.01 -32.20 26.49
N CYS A 620 4.05 -31.41 25.99
CA CYS A 620 3.30 -31.69 24.76
C CYS A 620 2.56 -33.03 24.67
N GLY A 621 2.23 -33.68 25.78
CA GLY A 621 1.61 -35.01 25.80
C GLY A 621 2.60 -36.17 25.99
N PHE A 622 3.90 -35.87 26.15
CA PHE A 622 4.98 -36.86 26.12
C PHE A 622 5.93 -36.75 27.31
N LEU A 623 6.63 -37.86 27.56
CA LEU A 623 7.77 -38.00 28.46
C LEU A 623 8.93 -38.64 27.69
N ARG A 624 10.16 -38.14 27.87
CA ARG A 624 11.35 -38.79 27.30
C ARG A 624 11.71 -40.03 28.12
N VAL A 625 12.10 -41.09 27.44
CA VAL A 625 12.50 -42.36 28.05
C VAL A 625 13.80 -42.86 27.41
N GLN A 626 14.62 -43.55 28.19
CA GLN A 626 15.84 -44.20 27.72
C GLN A 626 15.69 -45.72 27.79
N LYS A 627 16.12 -46.44 26.75
CA LYS A 627 16.10 -47.91 26.69
C LYS A 627 17.30 -48.42 25.88
N GLY A 628 18.07 -49.33 26.45
CA GLY A 628 19.35 -49.77 25.87
C GLY A 628 20.31 -48.59 25.67
N GLY A 629 20.25 -47.58 26.52
CA GLY A 629 21.01 -46.34 26.38
C GLY A 629 20.57 -45.39 25.25
N LYS A 630 19.55 -45.73 24.44
CA LYS A 630 18.99 -44.87 23.39
C LYS A 630 17.75 -44.12 23.87
N TRP A 631 17.52 -42.92 23.34
CA TRP A 631 16.39 -42.07 23.71
C TRP A 631 15.19 -42.24 22.76
N GLY A 632 14.01 -42.19 23.36
CA GLY A 632 12.69 -42.16 22.72
C GLY A 632 11.68 -41.42 23.60
N ALA A 633 10.39 -41.61 23.37
CA ALA A 633 9.31 -41.00 24.16
C ALA A 633 8.08 -41.90 24.30
N VAL A 634 7.41 -41.78 25.45
CA VAL A 634 6.08 -42.35 25.72
C VAL A 634 5.05 -41.25 25.86
N ASP A 635 3.78 -41.57 25.63
CA ASP A 635 2.65 -40.75 26.08
C ASP A 635 2.26 -41.06 27.53
N TYR A 636 1.30 -40.30 28.08
CA TYR A 636 0.86 -40.46 29.47
C TYR A 636 0.07 -41.74 29.75
N THR A 637 -0.21 -42.58 28.74
CA THR A 637 -0.71 -43.95 28.94
C THR A 637 0.42 -44.99 29.04
N GLY A 638 1.68 -44.55 28.94
CA GLY A 638 2.86 -45.41 28.97
C GLY A 638 3.19 -46.09 27.64
N ARG A 639 2.39 -45.85 26.59
CA ARG A 639 2.64 -46.34 25.23
C ARG A 639 3.84 -45.62 24.62
N GLU A 640 4.76 -46.38 24.04
CA GLU A 640 5.87 -45.84 23.23
C GLU A 640 5.31 -45.15 21.98
N VAL A 641 5.67 -43.88 21.78
CA VAL A 641 5.21 -43.04 20.66
C VAL A 641 6.36 -42.48 19.82
N VAL A 642 7.58 -42.49 20.35
CA VAL A 642 8.83 -42.31 19.60
C VAL A 642 9.77 -43.44 20.02
N PRO A 643 10.12 -44.38 19.12
CA PRO A 643 10.97 -45.52 19.47
C PRO A 643 12.35 -45.11 19.98
N ALA A 644 12.84 -45.81 21.00
CA ALA A 644 14.15 -45.58 21.62
C ALA A 644 15.30 -45.95 20.67
N THR A 645 15.61 -45.06 19.71
CA THR A 645 16.61 -45.31 18.65
C THR A 645 17.58 -44.15 18.41
N TYR A 646 17.43 -43.04 19.13
CA TYR A 646 18.28 -41.87 19.01
C TYR A 646 19.43 -41.90 20.03
N ASP A 647 20.59 -41.38 19.63
CA ASP A 647 21.75 -41.23 20.51
C ASP A 647 21.49 -40.12 21.54
N GLU A 648 20.87 -39.03 21.11
CA GLU A 648 20.45 -37.89 21.92
C GLU A 648 19.07 -37.41 21.46
N MET A 649 18.26 -36.92 22.40
CA MET A 649 16.96 -36.30 22.15
C MET A 649 16.75 -35.16 23.14
N THR A 650 16.52 -33.94 22.68
CA THR A 650 16.23 -32.78 23.56
C THR A 650 14.85 -32.90 24.21
N LYS A 651 14.59 -32.15 25.29
CA LYS A 651 13.21 -31.95 25.78
C LYS A 651 12.33 -31.31 24.69
N PHE A 652 11.03 -31.55 24.74
CA PHE A 652 10.08 -30.88 23.86
C PHE A 652 9.85 -29.42 24.32
N CYS A 653 10.40 -28.42 23.59
CA CYS A 653 9.93 -27.03 23.69
C CYS A 653 8.96 -26.76 22.50
N ASN A 654 7.77 -26.19 22.73
CA ASN A 654 6.75 -25.94 21.69
C ASN A 654 6.42 -27.16 20.81
N CYS A 655 6.51 -28.35 21.40
CA CYS A 655 6.34 -29.66 20.77
C CYS A 655 7.38 -30.03 19.70
N TYR A 656 8.48 -29.28 19.58
CA TYR A 656 9.64 -29.67 18.77
C TYR A 656 10.71 -30.32 19.63
N SER A 657 11.42 -31.29 19.06
CA SER A 657 12.61 -31.90 19.67
C SER A 657 13.69 -32.09 18.62
N ILE A 658 14.90 -31.64 18.91
CA ILE A 658 16.09 -32.01 18.15
C ILE A 658 16.48 -33.43 18.56
N VAL A 659 16.87 -34.25 17.58
CA VAL A 659 17.32 -35.63 17.76
C VAL A 659 18.65 -35.85 17.06
N ARG A 660 19.48 -36.75 17.59
CA ARG A 660 20.76 -37.14 16.99
C ARG A 660 20.79 -38.65 16.75
N LYS A 661 21.25 -39.07 15.57
CA LYS A 661 21.42 -40.48 15.21
C LYS A 661 22.63 -40.65 14.29
N GLY A 662 23.57 -41.53 14.65
CA GLY A 662 24.77 -41.77 13.86
C GLY A 662 25.65 -40.53 13.69
N GLY A 663 25.65 -39.62 14.69
CA GLY A 663 26.39 -38.36 14.64
C GLY A 663 25.70 -37.21 13.90
N LYS A 664 24.61 -37.46 13.17
CA LYS A 664 23.81 -36.45 12.46
C LYS A 664 22.57 -36.02 13.25
N TYR A 665 22.11 -34.80 13.03
CA TYR A 665 20.97 -34.17 13.70
C TYR A 665 19.74 -34.10 12.80
N GLY A 666 18.57 -34.25 13.40
CA GLY A 666 17.24 -34.12 12.79
C GLY A 666 16.25 -33.42 13.73
N LEU A 667 15.02 -33.20 13.26
CA LEU A 667 13.97 -32.47 13.98
C LEU A 667 12.68 -33.29 14.01
N LEU A 668 12.11 -33.46 15.21
CA LEU A 668 10.77 -33.98 15.43
C LEU A 668 9.77 -32.85 15.72
N TYR A 669 8.51 -33.04 15.33
CA TYR A 669 7.36 -32.32 15.88
C TYR A 669 6.36 -33.34 16.41
N LYS A 670 6.03 -33.24 17.70
CA LYS A 670 5.33 -34.27 18.48
C LYS A 670 6.05 -35.62 18.31
N THR A 671 5.49 -36.55 17.56
CA THR A 671 6.03 -37.89 17.30
C THR A 671 6.58 -38.05 15.87
N SER A 672 6.36 -37.07 15.00
CA SER A 672 6.67 -37.15 13.57
C SER A 672 8.03 -36.54 13.25
N VAL A 673 8.79 -37.20 12.37
CA VAL A 673 10.02 -36.65 11.80
C VAL A 673 9.67 -35.52 10.83
N VAL A 674 10.20 -34.33 11.09
CA VAL A 674 10.07 -33.13 10.24
C VAL A 674 11.31 -32.98 9.36
N LEU A 675 12.48 -33.25 9.94
CA LEU A 675 13.77 -33.31 9.24
C LEU A 675 14.50 -34.59 9.66
N GLU A 676 14.88 -35.41 8.68
CA GLU A 676 15.64 -36.63 8.91
C GLU A 676 17.00 -36.33 9.57
N PRO A 677 17.56 -37.25 10.40
CA PRO A 677 18.88 -37.10 11.00
C PRO A 677 20.02 -37.22 9.97
N ILE A 678 20.20 -36.20 9.14
CA ILE A 678 21.22 -36.14 8.07
C ILE A 678 22.13 -34.90 8.16
N TYR A 679 21.83 -33.95 9.05
CA TYR A 679 22.52 -32.66 9.15
C TYR A 679 23.69 -32.72 10.13
N ASP A 680 24.82 -32.10 9.81
CA ASP A 680 25.97 -32.02 10.74
C ASP A 680 25.71 -31.10 11.94
N LYS A 681 24.80 -30.12 11.79
CA LYS A 681 24.37 -29.22 12.85
C LYS A 681 22.96 -28.72 12.58
N LEU A 682 22.20 -28.50 13.64
CA LEU A 682 20.96 -27.72 13.63
C LEU A 682 21.15 -26.53 14.58
N VAL A 683 20.82 -25.31 14.15
CA VAL A 683 21.03 -24.05 14.89
C VAL A 683 19.75 -23.22 14.87
N ASP A 684 19.43 -22.58 15.99
CA ASP A 684 18.31 -21.65 16.09
C ASP A 684 18.65 -20.29 15.45
N GLY A 685 17.76 -19.78 14.60
CA GLY A 685 17.99 -18.57 13.80
C GLY A 685 17.77 -17.26 14.54
N GLY A 686 17.24 -17.28 15.77
CA GLY A 686 17.09 -16.09 16.60
C GLY A 686 16.17 -16.27 17.81
N HIS A 687 16.77 -16.26 19.00
CA HIS A 687 16.14 -15.98 20.30
C HIS A 687 14.98 -16.88 20.78
N PHE A 688 15.02 -18.21 20.60
CA PHE A 688 14.00 -19.09 21.23
C PHE A 688 14.55 -20.25 22.07
N PHE A 689 15.70 -20.82 21.74
CA PHE A 689 16.35 -21.82 22.60
C PHE A 689 17.29 -21.16 23.61
N ASP A 690 16.72 -20.44 24.58
CA ASP A 690 17.32 -20.45 25.93
C ASP A 690 17.34 -21.92 26.39
N ILE A 691 18.46 -22.38 26.91
CA ILE A 691 18.73 -23.77 27.30
C ILE A 691 17.67 -24.30 28.31
N ASN A 692 16.97 -23.38 28.97
CA ASN A 692 15.93 -23.65 29.94
C ASN A 692 14.49 -23.74 29.36
N CYS A 693 14.23 -23.38 28.08
CA CYS A 693 12.90 -23.01 27.52
C CYS A 693 12.18 -21.87 28.32
N ASN A 694 12.85 -21.12 29.21
CA ASN A 694 12.23 -20.46 30.37
C ASN A 694 11.41 -19.19 30.13
N SER A 695 11.06 -18.86 28.88
CA SER A 695 10.31 -17.65 28.56
C SER A 695 9.06 -17.94 27.73
N TYR A 696 8.02 -18.53 28.35
CA TYR A 696 6.59 -18.36 28.01
C TYR A 696 5.71 -19.03 29.09
N LEU A 697 5.64 -18.42 30.29
CA LEU A 697 4.75 -18.85 31.38
C LEU A 697 3.56 -17.90 31.64
N GLU A 698 3.30 -16.96 30.73
CA GLU A 698 2.16 -16.03 30.80
C GLU A 698 1.27 -16.09 29.54
N GLY A 699 0.43 -17.12 29.46
CA GLY A 699 -0.88 -17.10 28.77
C GLY A 699 -0.95 -16.74 27.27
N LYS A 700 0.17 -16.51 26.59
CA LYS A 700 0.23 -16.18 25.16
C LYS A 700 0.78 -17.35 24.38
N GLU A 701 -0.12 -18.13 23.78
CA GLU A 701 0.23 -18.98 22.65
C GLU A 701 0.93 -18.12 21.59
N SER A 702 2.23 -18.35 21.38
CA SER A 702 2.95 -17.74 20.27
C SER A 702 2.53 -18.42 18.97
N ASN A 703 1.37 -18.00 18.44
CA ASN A 703 0.82 -18.39 17.13
C ASN A 703 1.64 -17.88 15.93
N VAL A 704 2.97 -17.78 16.08
CA VAL A 704 3.96 -17.56 15.03
C VAL A 704 5.14 -18.45 15.31
N TYR A 705 5.17 -19.60 14.65
CA TYR A 705 6.28 -20.54 14.65
C TYR A 705 7.38 -19.98 13.72
N TYR A 706 8.53 -19.62 14.29
CA TYR A 706 9.76 -19.37 13.52
C TYR A 706 10.41 -20.75 13.29
N ILE A 707 10.31 -21.33 12.09
CA ILE A 707 11.25 -21.05 11.00
C ILE A 707 12.70 -21.06 11.50
N GLN A 708 13.41 -22.18 11.32
CA GLN A 708 14.83 -22.26 11.63
C GLN A 708 15.66 -22.40 10.35
N SER A 709 16.73 -21.61 10.28
CA SER A 709 17.78 -21.74 9.28
C SER A 709 18.78 -22.81 9.74
N PHE A 710 18.80 -23.95 9.05
CA PHE A 710 19.63 -25.09 9.43
C PHE A 710 20.77 -25.26 8.45
N GLN A 711 21.98 -24.86 8.84
CA GLN A 711 23.19 -25.10 8.05
C GLN A 711 23.57 -26.58 8.05
N GLY A 712 22.91 -27.34 7.17
CA GLY A 712 23.59 -28.41 6.45
C GLY A 712 24.63 -27.83 5.47
N PRO A 713 25.46 -28.68 4.84
CA PRO A 713 26.55 -28.26 3.96
C PRO A 713 26.12 -27.33 2.80
N ASP A 714 24.83 -27.36 2.41
CA ASP A 714 24.29 -26.56 1.32
C ASP A 714 23.60 -25.24 1.75
N ASN A 715 23.61 -24.84 3.03
CA ASN A 715 23.02 -23.58 3.53
C ASN A 715 21.48 -23.43 3.29
N ASP A 716 20.69 -24.47 3.55
CA ASP A 716 19.22 -24.44 3.45
C ASP A 716 18.54 -23.76 4.66
N LYS A 717 17.43 -23.06 4.42
CA LYS A 717 16.61 -22.39 5.45
C LYS A 717 15.14 -22.75 5.32
N TYR A 718 14.50 -23.04 6.46
CA TYR A 718 13.19 -23.70 6.51
C TYR A 718 12.17 -22.89 7.27
N VAL A 719 11.05 -22.61 6.61
CA VAL A 719 9.85 -22.01 7.20
C VAL A 719 8.95 -23.14 7.68
N ILE A 720 8.74 -23.30 9.00
CA ILE A 720 8.02 -24.45 9.58
C ILE A 720 6.89 -23.97 10.51
N PHE A 721 5.70 -24.55 10.36
CA PHE A 721 4.54 -24.33 11.22
C PHE A 721 3.93 -25.69 11.57
N GLU A 722 3.74 -25.98 12.87
CA GLU A 722 3.22 -27.26 13.37
C GLU A 722 3.80 -28.52 12.67
N GLY A 723 5.13 -28.58 12.54
CA GLY A 723 5.83 -29.68 11.88
C GLY A 723 5.75 -29.71 10.34
N LYS A 724 4.97 -28.82 9.73
CA LYS A 724 4.88 -28.70 8.27
C LYS A 724 5.88 -27.67 7.75
N ILE A 725 6.76 -28.09 6.85
CA ILE A 725 7.61 -27.19 6.05
C ILE A 725 6.71 -26.43 5.06
N LEU A 726 6.66 -25.11 5.19
CA LEU A 726 5.91 -24.20 4.34
C LEU A 726 6.76 -23.68 3.17
N ILE A 727 8.02 -23.29 3.44
CA ILE A 727 8.98 -22.77 2.45
C ILE A 727 10.36 -23.35 2.77
N LYS A 728 11.11 -23.71 1.74
CA LYS A 728 12.54 -24.05 1.79
C LYS A 728 13.27 -23.13 0.81
N THR A 729 14.33 -22.46 1.23
CA THR A 729 15.13 -21.56 0.35
C THR A 729 16.60 -21.48 0.80
N LYS A 730 17.47 -20.86 -0.02
CA LYS A 730 18.83 -20.44 0.33
C LYS A 730 18.87 -18.99 0.84
N ASP A 731 17.90 -18.17 0.43
CA ASP A 731 17.80 -16.73 0.71
C ASP A 731 17.77 -16.44 2.23
N GLU A 732 18.20 -15.25 2.67
CA GLU A 732 17.94 -14.79 4.04
C GLU A 732 16.44 -14.66 4.30
N ILE A 733 15.98 -15.21 5.42
CA ILE A 733 14.57 -15.17 5.82
C ILE A 733 14.41 -14.18 6.98
N ARG A 734 13.51 -13.21 6.81
CA ARG A 734 13.04 -12.34 7.87
C ARG A 734 11.52 -12.45 7.99
N LEU A 735 11.01 -12.57 9.21
CA LEU A 735 9.58 -12.46 9.49
C LEU A 735 9.26 -11.17 10.22
N ASP A 736 8.35 -10.39 9.66
CA ASP A 736 7.72 -9.27 10.33
C ASP A 736 6.27 -9.67 10.69
N LYS A 737 5.82 -9.37 11.91
CA LYS A 737 4.41 -9.51 12.29
C LYS A 737 3.69 -8.18 12.00
N PRO A 738 2.94 -7.99 10.90
CA PRO A 738 2.00 -6.89 10.81
C PRO A 738 0.96 -7.01 11.92
N ALA A 739 0.32 -5.88 12.27
CA ALA A 739 -0.81 -5.91 13.19
C ALA A 739 -1.91 -6.87 12.66
N ASN A 740 -2.62 -7.53 13.58
CA ASN A 740 -3.68 -8.51 13.31
C ASN A 740 -3.24 -9.89 12.76
N LYS A 741 -2.28 -10.53 13.44
CA LYS A 741 -2.03 -11.99 13.46
C LYS A 741 -1.41 -12.63 12.20
N TYR A 742 -1.41 -11.98 11.05
CA TYR A 742 -0.68 -12.47 9.86
C TYR A 742 0.84 -12.39 10.07
N THR A 743 1.60 -13.14 9.28
CA THR A 743 3.07 -13.09 9.24
C THR A 743 3.54 -12.71 7.83
N ILE A 744 4.30 -11.63 7.72
CA ILE A 744 4.97 -11.23 6.48
C ILE A 744 6.31 -11.97 6.40
N VAL A 745 6.52 -12.71 5.31
CA VAL A 745 7.78 -13.41 5.02
C VAL A 745 8.57 -12.59 4.01
N LYS A 746 9.81 -12.20 4.35
CA LYS A 746 10.73 -11.51 3.44
C LYS A 746 11.93 -12.41 3.16
N LEU A 747 12.22 -12.61 1.87
CA LEU A 747 13.38 -13.32 1.35
C LEU A 747 14.34 -12.32 0.71
N ALA A 748 15.65 -12.44 0.99
CA ALA A 748 16.68 -11.52 0.48
C ALA A 748 17.99 -12.23 0.13
N ASP A 749 18.65 -11.80 -0.94
CA ASP A 749 19.98 -12.29 -1.31
C ASP A 749 21.04 -11.66 -0.38
N MET A 750 21.78 -12.50 0.36
CA MET A 750 22.96 -12.14 1.18
C MET A 750 22.84 -10.82 1.98
N GLY A 751 21.68 -10.59 2.62
CA GLY A 751 21.45 -9.42 3.49
C GLY A 751 21.19 -8.09 2.77
N ILE A 752 21.14 -8.05 1.43
CA ILE A 752 20.89 -6.82 0.67
C ILE A 752 19.37 -6.63 0.48
N TYR A 753 18.74 -5.90 1.40
CA TYR A 753 17.29 -5.68 1.45
C TYR A 753 16.69 -4.80 0.32
N SER A 754 17.41 -4.47 -0.75
CA SER A 754 16.90 -3.61 -1.84
C SER A 754 15.90 -4.32 -2.76
N ASN A 755 16.04 -5.64 -2.94
CA ASN A 755 15.24 -6.48 -3.83
C ASN A 755 14.50 -7.61 -3.10
N THR A 756 14.03 -7.37 -1.88
CA THR A 756 13.31 -8.39 -1.10
C THR A 756 12.08 -8.93 -1.81
N LYS A 757 11.92 -10.25 -1.83
CA LYS A 757 10.65 -10.90 -2.19
C LYS A 757 9.83 -11.08 -0.93
N THR A 758 8.64 -10.50 -0.91
CA THR A 758 7.74 -10.44 0.23
C THR A 758 6.48 -11.25 -0.05
N GLY A 759 6.09 -12.07 0.93
CA GLY A 759 4.90 -12.92 0.96
C GLY A 759 4.15 -12.81 2.28
N LEU A 760 3.04 -13.54 2.39
CA LEU A 760 2.09 -13.45 3.51
C LEU A 760 1.63 -14.85 3.92
N ILE A 761 1.64 -15.13 5.22
CA ILE A 761 1.14 -16.36 5.84
C ILE A 761 0.04 -15.98 6.85
N ASP A 762 -1.05 -16.74 6.89
CA ASP A 762 -2.14 -16.54 7.86
C ASP A 762 -1.80 -17.12 9.25
N PRO A 763 -2.62 -16.88 10.28
CA PRO A 763 -2.38 -17.40 11.63
C PRO A 763 -2.43 -18.94 11.74
N LYS A 764 -2.81 -19.65 10.67
CA LYS A 764 -2.93 -21.12 10.60
C LYS A 764 -1.81 -21.74 9.75
N GLY A 765 -0.76 -20.98 9.43
CA GLY A 765 0.37 -21.46 8.62
C GLY A 765 0.04 -21.65 7.14
N LYS A 766 -1.10 -21.17 6.63
CA LYS A 766 -1.38 -21.20 5.19
C LYS A 766 -0.62 -20.08 4.52
N ILE A 767 0.16 -20.40 3.48
CA ILE A 767 0.72 -19.39 2.59
C ILE A 767 -0.44 -18.75 1.80
N ILE A 768 -0.71 -17.49 2.11
CA ILE A 768 -1.71 -16.65 1.47
C ILE A 768 -1.12 -15.99 0.22
N VAL A 769 0.12 -15.51 0.33
CA VAL A 769 0.89 -14.95 -0.79
C VAL A 769 2.29 -15.56 -0.74
N LYS A 770 2.72 -16.22 -1.83
CA LYS A 770 4.12 -16.68 -1.96
C LYS A 770 5.04 -15.46 -2.06
N PRO A 771 6.29 -15.49 -1.56
CA PRO A 771 7.22 -14.36 -1.69
C PRO A 771 7.44 -13.91 -3.14
N MET A 772 6.77 -12.83 -3.55
CA MET A 772 6.73 -12.37 -4.96
C MET A 772 6.52 -10.86 -5.15
N TYR A 773 6.13 -10.12 -4.10
CA TYR A 773 6.01 -8.66 -4.16
C TYR A 773 7.24 -8.00 -3.55
N GLN A 774 7.53 -6.73 -3.86
CA GLN A 774 8.67 -6.05 -3.24
C GLN A 774 8.43 -5.87 -1.74
N ASN A 775 7.21 -5.46 -1.39
CA ASN A 775 6.76 -5.26 -0.02
C ASN A 775 5.26 -5.57 0.09
N ILE A 776 4.83 -5.95 1.28
CA ILE A 776 3.41 -6.09 1.67
C ILE A 776 3.28 -5.38 3.02
N THR A 777 2.24 -4.58 3.18
CA THR A 777 1.96 -3.82 4.41
C THR A 777 0.47 -3.86 4.72
N LEU A 778 0.09 -3.79 6.00
CA LEU A 778 -1.31 -3.66 6.39
C LEU A 778 -1.86 -2.30 5.93
N MET A 779 -3.09 -2.30 5.45
CA MET A 779 -3.78 -1.09 5.02
C MET A 779 -4.12 -0.18 6.21
N PRO A 780 -3.82 1.14 6.15
CA PRO A 780 -4.16 2.08 7.23
C PRO A 780 -5.66 2.04 7.56
N GLY A 781 -6.00 1.88 8.84
CA GLY A 781 -7.38 1.84 9.32
C GLY A 781 -8.14 0.52 9.10
N GLY A 782 -7.52 -0.51 8.51
CA GLY A 782 -8.15 -1.82 8.26
C GLY A 782 -7.37 -3.01 8.82
N ASP A 783 -8.05 -4.11 9.10
CA ASP A 783 -7.49 -5.35 9.65
C ASP A 783 -7.36 -6.51 8.63
N LYS A 784 -8.01 -6.38 7.46
CA LYS A 784 -8.19 -7.46 6.46
C LYS A 784 -7.56 -7.22 5.09
N TYR A 785 -7.03 -6.02 4.86
CA TYR A 785 -6.55 -5.61 3.54
C TYR A 785 -5.07 -5.24 3.59
N PHE A 786 -4.36 -5.55 2.51
CA PHE A 786 -2.92 -5.31 2.41
C PHE A 786 -2.58 -4.46 1.20
N ILE A 787 -1.71 -3.48 1.39
CA ILE A 787 -1.08 -2.73 0.31
C ILE A 787 0.18 -3.50 -0.09
N TYR A 788 0.24 -3.95 -1.34
CA TYR A 788 1.42 -4.58 -1.91
C TYR A 788 2.16 -3.61 -2.85
N THR A 789 3.47 -3.79 -3.01
CA THR A 789 4.29 -3.04 -3.98
C THR A 789 4.83 -3.97 -5.04
N SER A 790 4.59 -3.67 -6.32
CA SER A 790 5.05 -4.48 -7.46
C SER A 790 6.58 -4.44 -7.59
N LEU A 791 7.23 -5.60 -7.77
CA LEU A 791 8.66 -5.67 -8.05
C LEU A 791 9.04 -4.91 -9.33
N ASN A 792 8.19 -5.00 -10.35
CA ASN A 792 8.48 -4.53 -11.71
C ASN A 792 8.16 -3.04 -11.87
N THR A 793 6.95 -2.62 -11.49
CA THR A 793 6.47 -1.24 -11.73
C THR A 793 6.74 -0.29 -10.57
N LYS A 794 7.12 -0.79 -9.39
CA LYS A 794 7.24 -0.05 -8.13
C LYS A 794 5.95 0.64 -7.63
N LYS A 795 4.87 0.55 -8.41
CA LYS A 795 3.52 0.99 -8.05
C LYS A 795 2.89 0.04 -7.02
N GLN A 796 1.87 0.55 -6.32
CA GLN A 796 1.13 -0.12 -5.27
C GLN A 796 -0.26 -0.58 -5.74
N GLY A 797 -0.69 -1.72 -5.21
CA GLY A 797 -2.02 -2.32 -5.41
C GLY A 797 -2.58 -2.87 -4.08
N VAL A 798 -3.75 -3.51 -4.14
CA VAL A 798 -4.48 -4.00 -2.95
C VAL A 798 -4.74 -5.50 -3.02
N LEU A 799 -4.45 -6.20 -1.92
CA LEU A 799 -4.82 -7.59 -1.69
C LEU A 799 -5.92 -7.69 -0.62
N ASP A 800 -6.78 -8.70 -0.75
CA ASP A 800 -7.71 -9.11 0.30
C ASP A 800 -7.05 -10.02 1.36
N GLU A 801 -7.84 -10.42 2.36
CA GLU A 801 -7.44 -11.32 3.46
C GLU A 801 -7.00 -12.72 2.98
N LYS A 802 -7.30 -13.07 1.72
CA LYS A 802 -6.99 -14.33 1.04
C LYS A 802 -5.84 -14.18 0.06
N GLY A 803 -5.20 -13.01 -0.01
CA GLY A 803 -4.08 -12.72 -0.90
C GLY A 803 -4.49 -12.56 -2.36
N ALA A 804 -5.79 -12.52 -2.65
CA ALA A 804 -6.27 -12.25 -4.00
C ALA A 804 -6.10 -10.77 -4.29
N GLU A 805 -5.59 -10.47 -5.48
CA GLU A 805 -5.46 -9.10 -5.95
C GLU A 805 -6.85 -8.51 -6.19
N MET A 806 -7.25 -7.58 -5.32
CA MET A 806 -8.41 -6.74 -5.56
C MET A 806 -8.11 -5.73 -6.66
N THR A 807 -6.92 -5.12 -6.58
CA THR A 807 -6.51 -4.00 -7.43
C THR A 807 -5.06 -4.14 -7.87
N GLN A 808 -4.85 -4.08 -9.18
CA GLN A 808 -3.52 -4.05 -9.81
C GLN A 808 -2.65 -2.90 -9.28
N ALA A 809 -1.34 -3.06 -9.43
CA ALA A 809 -0.34 -2.06 -9.05
C ALA A 809 -0.38 -0.80 -9.93
N ILE A 810 -1.32 0.11 -9.64
CA ILE A 810 -1.61 1.32 -10.43
C ILE A 810 -1.27 2.64 -9.71
N ALA A 811 -0.95 2.61 -8.41
CA ALA A 811 -0.76 3.81 -7.57
C ALA A 811 0.72 4.10 -7.26
N ASP A 812 1.16 5.36 -7.17
CA ASP A 812 2.42 5.68 -6.50
C ASP A 812 2.31 5.44 -4.99
N LYS A 813 1.17 5.82 -4.42
CA LYS A 813 0.88 5.60 -2.99
C LYS A 813 -0.60 5.42 -2.75
N ILE A 814 -0.99 4.29 -2.16
CA ILE A 814 -2.32 4.11 -1.56
C ILE A 814 -2.25 4.63 -0.12
N PHE A 815 -3.27 5.39 0.30
CA PHE A 815 -3.29 6.01 1.63
C PHE A 815 -4.56 5.76 2.45
N SER A 816 -5.67 5.36 1.82
CA SER A 816 -6.89 4.95 2.53
C SER A 816 -7.74 3.99 1.68
N PHE A 817 -8.63 3.26 2.35
CA PHE A 817 -9.68 2.42 1.75
C PHE A 817 -10.85 2.37 2.74
N ASP A 818 -12.04 2.77 2.30
CA ASP A 818 -13.25 2.79 3.14
C ASP A 818 -14.06 1.48 3.07
N GLY A 819 -13.54 0.46 2.37
CA GLY A 819 -14.24 -0.78 2.07
C GLY A 819 -14.90 -0.79 0.68
N ASN A 820 -15.01 0.34 -0.01
CA ASN A 820 -15.56 0.46 -1.37
C ASN A 820 -14.59 1.15 -2.36
N LEU A 821 -14.03 2.28 -1.96
CA LEU A 821 -13.15 3.15 -2.75
C LEU A 821 -11.73 3.13 -2.20
N ILE A 822 -10.77 2.98 -3.12
CA ILE A 822 -9.34 3.03 -2.83
C ILE A 822 -8.86 4.45 -3.11
N TYR A 823 -8.36 5.12 -2.08
CA TYR A 823 -7.84 6.47 -2.15
C TYR A 823 -6.33 6.41 -2.36
N LEU A 824 -5.91 6.93 -3.51
CA LEU A 824 -4.55 6.81 -3.99
C LEU A 824 -4.02 8.14 -4.53
N LYS A 825 -2.69 8.26 -4.50
CA LYS A 825 -1.94 9.35 -5.10
C LYS A 825 -1.20 8.84 -6.33
N ASN A 826 -1.31 9.57 -7.44
CA ASN A 826 -0.55 9.37 -8.67
C ASN A 826 -0.06 10.73 -9.17
N ASP A 827 1.24 10.86 -9.48
CA ASP A 827 1.86 12.06 -10.09
C ASP A 827 1.60 13.41 -9.36
N GLY A 828 1.09 13.38 -8.13
CA GLY A 828 0.68 14.58 -7.38
C GLY A 828 -0.80 14.58 -6.98
N ASP A 829 -1.67 14.04 -7.84
CA ASP A 829 -3.12 14.06 -7.73
C ASP A 829 -3.64 13.06 -6.68
N LYS A 830 -4.63 13.46 -5.87
CA LYS A 830 -5.35 12.59 -4.93
C LYS A 830 -6.66 12.13 -5.55
N THR A 831 -6.82 10.84 -5.81
CA THR A 831 -7.96 10.29 -6.58
C THR A 831 -8.56 9.06 -5.89
N CYS A 832 -9.80 8.72 -6.26
CA CYS A 832 -10.48 7.50 -5.81
C CYS A 832 -10.74 6.54 -6.98
N TYR A 833 -10.52 5.26 -6.72
CA TYR A 833 -10.68 4.17 -7.67
C TYR A 833 -11.59 3.10 -7.07
N THR A 834 -12.40 2.44 -7.91
CA THR A 834 -13.11 1.23 -7.50
C THR A 834 -12.12 0.13 -7.11
N LYS A 835 -12.61 -0.88 -6.36
CA LYS A 835 -11.87 -2.12 -6.09
C LYS A 835 -11.17 -2.68 -7.34
N LYS A 836 -11.80 -2.65 -8.51
CA LYS A 836 -11.26 -3.18 -9.78
C LYS A 836 -10.20 -2.29 -10.45
N GLY A 837 -9.74 -1.21 -9.83
CA GLY A 837 -8.76 -0.30 -10.42
C GLY A 837 -9.33 0.59 -11.54
N VAL A 838 -10.66 0.77 -11.59
CA VAL A 838 -11.31 1.74 -12.49
C VAL A 838 -11.43 3.08 -11.77
N PRO A 839 -10.97 4.22 -12.35
CA PRO A 839 -11.14 5.54 -11.76
C PRO A 839 -12.62 5.91 -11.69
N VAL A 840 -13.06 6.42 -10.53
CA VAL A 840 -14.48 6.74 -10.30
C VAL A 840 -14.81 8.18 -10.69
N LEU A 841 -13.91 9.10 -10.33
CA LEU A 841 -13.99 10.49 -10.71
C LEU A 841 -13.04 10.82 -11.88
N PRO A 842 -13.40 11.79 -12.73
CA PRO A 842 -12.60 12.21 -13.86
C PRO A 842 -11.37 13.02 -13.41
N LYS A 843 -10.35 13.11 -14.27
CA LYS A 843 -9.22 14.02 -14.07
C LYS A 843 -9.76 15.46 -13.98
N GLY A 844 -9.27 16.22 -12.99
CA GLY A 844 -9.75 17.58 -12.69
C GLY A 844 -10.30 17.76 -11.26
N TYR A 845 -10.59 16.68 -10.54
CA TYR A 845 -10.96 16.73 -9.12
C TYR A 845 -9.88 16.07 -8.25
N ASP A 846 -9.67 16.59 -7.04
CA ASP A 846 -8.99 15.87 -5.94
C ASP A 846 -10.03 15.39 -4.92
N VAL A 847 -9.72 14.32 -4.18
CA VAL A 847 -10.58 13.76 -3.11
C VAL A 847 -9.87 13.66 -1.76
N ASP A 848 -10.66 13.78 -0.69
CA ASP A 848 -10.28 13.45 0.69
C ASP A 848 -11.49 12.84 1.41
N GLY A 849 -11.55 11.51 1.48
CA GLY A 849 -12.76 10.78 1.85
C GLY A 849 -13.93 11.16 0.92
N ARG A 850 -15.11 11.45 1.48
CA ARG A 850 -16.31 11.90 0.74
C ARG A 850 -16.22 13.31 0.16
N ILE A 851 -15.21 14.11 0.55
CA ILE A 851 -15.07 15.49 0.08
C ILE A 851 -14.33 15.48 -1.25
N LEU A 852 -14.91 16.12 -2.28
CA LEU A 852 -14.21 16.39 -3.54
C LEU A 852 -13.95 17.89 -3.71
N LYS A 853 -12.85 18.21 -4.39
CA LYS A 853 -12.46 19.56 -4.76
C LYS A 853 -12.21 19.65 -6.26
N ASP A 854 -12.87 20.59 -6.92
CA ASP A 854 -12.58 20.96 -8.32
C ASP A 854 -11.27 21.77 -8.38
N LYS A 855 -10.32 21.33 -9.22
CA LYS A 855 -9.03 21.99 -9.40
C LYS A 855 -9.12 23.31 -10.16
N SER A 856 -10.12 23.45 -11.04
CA SER A 856 -10.28 24.63 -11.90
C SER A 856 -10.91 25.80 -11.15
N THR A 857 -11.98 25.54 -10.40
CA THR A 857 -12.70 26.57 -9.63
C THR A 857 -12.25 26.69 -8.18
N GLY A 858 -11.52 25.70 -7.66
CA GLY A 858 -11.16 25.58 -6.25
C GLY A 858 -12.33 25.26 -5.31
N LYS A 859 -13.54 25.04 -5.86
CA LYS A 859 -14.77 24.77 -5.10
C LYS A 859 -14.82 23.34 -4.57
N TYR A 860 -15.66 23.12 -3.57
CA TYR A 860 -15.83 21.87 -2.86
C TYR A 860 -17.24 21.30 -3.05
N GLY A 861 -17.32 19.99 -3.17
CA GLY A 861 -18.55 19.19 -3.27
C GLY A 861 -18.43 17.91 -2.43
N VAL A 862 -19.44 17.05 -2.50
CA VAL A 862 -19.53 15.81 -1.73
C VAL A 862 -19.96 14.64 -2.61
N MET A 863 -19.32 13.48 -2.42
CA MET A 863 -19.69 12.21 -3.04
C MET A 863 -20.12 11.17 -2.00
N ASP A 864 -20.84 10.15 -2.46
CA ASP A 864 -21.15 8.96 -1.66
C ASP A 864 -20.00 7.94 -1.63
N ASP A 865 -20.20 6.85 -0.88
CA ASP A 865 -19.24 5.73 -0.71
C ASP A 865 -19.02 4.89 -1.98
N PHE A 866 -19.63 5.28 -3.11
CA PHE A 866 -19.41 4.71 -4.43
C PHE A 866 -18.84 5.74 -5.41
N GLY A 867 -18.58 6.96 -4.94
CA GLY A 867 -18.01 8.09 -5.68
C GLY A 867 -19.00 8.76 -6.64
N ASN A 868 -20.31 8.57 -6.45
CA ASN A 868 -21.30 9.39 -7.13
C ASN A 868 -21.32 10.77 -6.47
N ILE A 869 -21.21 11.82 -7.27
CA ILE A 869 -21.30 13.21 -6.81
C ILE A 869 -22.74 13.48 -6.38
N ARG A 870 -22.93 13.73 -5.09
CA ARG A 870 -24.21 14.05 -4.46
C ARG A 870 -24.41 15.56 -4.33
N LEU A 871 -23.32 16.27 -4.04
CA LEU A 871 -23.22 17.73 -4.11
C LEU A 871 -22.12 18.11 -5.09
N TYR A 872 -22.48 18.76 -6.19
CA TYR A 872 -21.53 19.25 -7.17
C TYR A 872 -20.65 20.39 -6.57
N PRO A 873 -19.38 20.56 -6.99
CA PRO A 873 -18.49 21.57 -6.42
C PRO A 873 -18.91 23.03 -6.66
N ASN A 874 -19.85 23.50 -5.84
CA ASN A 874 -20.37 24.86 -5.83
C ASN A 874 -19.95 25.64 -4.55
N PHE A 875 -19.55 24.93 -3.49
CA PHE A 875 -19.29 25.51 -2.17
C PHE A 875 -17.85 26.02 -2.03
N THR A 876 -17.65 27.04 -1.19
CA THR A 876 -16.30 27.57 -0.90
C THR A 876 -15.49 26.65 0.01
N LYS A 877 -16.16 25.82 0.80
CA LYS A 877 -15.57 24.79 1.68
C LYS A 877 -16.65 23.76 2.04
N VAL A 878 -16.25 22.50 2.21
CA VAL A 878 -16.99 21.49 2.98
C VAL A 878 -16.22 21.28 4.28
N ALA A 879 -16.88 21.44 5.43
CA ALA A 879 -16.25 21.36 6.74
C ALA A 879 -16.40 19.98 7.41
N GLY A 880 -17.40 19.19 7.00
CA GLY A 880 -17.63 17.83 7.46
C GLY A 880 -18.82 17.18 6.75
N THR A 881 -18.85 15.86 6.73
CA THR A 881 -19.85 15.06 6.00
C THR A 881 -20.30 13.86 6.83
N THR A 882 -21.60 13.59 6.88
CA THR A 882 -22.16 12.31 7.34
C THR A 882 -22.35 11.39 6.12
N SER A 883 -23.28 10.44 6.17
CA SER A 883 -23.72 9.66 5.00
C SER A 883 -24.74 10.40 4.12
N ASN A 884 -25.45 11.41 4.66
CA ASN A 884 -26.60 12.07 4.03
C ASN A 884 -26.68 13.59 4.27
N THR A 885 -25.72 14.18 5.01
CA THR A 885 -25.63 15.62 5.25
C THR A 885 -24.20 16.12 5.15
N ALA A 886 -24.02 17.37 4.73
CA ALA A 886 -22.73 18.05 4.72
C ALA A 886 -22.83 19.45 5.32
N ILE A 887 -21.85 19.81 6.14
CA ILE A 887 -21.63 21.19 6.59
C ILE A 887 -20.85 21.89 5.49
N VAL A 888 -21.45 22.91 4.88
CA VAL A 888 -20.92 23.61 3.71
C VAL A 888 -20.85 25.11 3.96
N VAL A 889 -19.91 25.78 3.28
CA VAL A 889 -19.78 27.24 3.31
C VAL A 889 -20.17 27.84 1.96
N SER A 890 -21.22 28.65 1.95
CA SER A 890 -21.72 29.38 0.79
C SER A 890 -21.75 30.88 1.10
N ASN A 891 -21.23 31.72 0.19
CA ASN A 891 -21.15 33.18 0.37
C ASN A 891 -20.57 33.63 1.72
N GLY A 892 -19.59 32.89 2.25
CA GLY A 892 -18.94 33.16 3.54
C GLY A 892 -19.75 32.75 4.78
N LYS A 893 -20.92 32.13 4.61
CA LYS A 893 -21.78 31.63 5.70
C LYS A 893 -21.88 30.10 5.68
N TYR A 894 -21.97 29.52 6.85
CA TYR A 894 -22.14 28.09 7.07
C TYR A 894 -23.61 27.69 7.05
N GLY A 895 -23.87 26.52 6.45
CA GLY A 895 -25.17 25.84 6.45
C GLY A 895 -24.98 24.33 6.36
N VAL A 896 -26.09 23.59 6.42
CA VAL A 896 -26.14 22.13 6.28
C VAL A 896 -27.05 21.76 5.12
N VAL A 897 -26.52 21.00 4.17
CA VAL A 897 -27.27 20.47 3.02
C VAL A 897 -27.49 18.98 3.22
N LYS A 898 -28.72 18.52 2.95
CA LYS A 898 -29.10 17.11 2.88
C LYS A 898 -29.09 16.66 1.41
N TYR A 899 -28.53 15.48 1.15
CA TYR A 899 -28.28 14.92 -0.19
C TYR A 899 -28.50 13.39 -0.24
#